data_AF-A0A415M358-F1
#
_entry.id   AF-A0A415M358-F1
#
_cell.length_a   1.000
_cell.length_b   1.000
_cell.length_c   1.000
_cell.angle_alpha   90.00
_cell.angle_beta   90.00
_cell.angle_gamma   90.00
#
_symmetry.space_group_name_H-M   'P 1'
#
loop_
_entity.id
_entity.type
_entity.pdbx_description
1 polymer ?
#
loop_
_entity_poly.entity_id
_entity_poly.type
_entity_poly.pdbx_seq_one_letter_code
_entity_poly.pdbx_strand_id
1 'polypeptide(L)'
;MLLDKIKHILCISLILLVGVTTLYACKSDDKELQGEPVLQVQKSIGFKKEGGEVAVPVKSNREWNASVTEGKEWLTARKASDTELTVSATSSPEKGVREGNITITNNALTAKLRVVQTGGDLIIEVSDESRVIQVAGTGNDHMEVNLLSNTDYEVVIPEEAKDWITEKEVPDTRADLASSTRIFSIASNPLTTERNATIKFVSKENTSIYDQSEIKQQKKSSDISGVNPEKDVKLKVTGGYDTDHQPGQDISKSYDGQFGGTCYHSTWSQSAKFPVTLEYQFDQNQLTLDYILYHSRNGNGNFGAFELYIKPQGSADFVHIQDYDFKGAGGSHRILLNDPVVPAAVQFKVKSGLNDFVSCDEMEFFHATENPLDEQLTTVFTDRSCSELRPDASDEVINRLPSFFNVLAKSLQSNTYPEAEKRFRIQAYQAYSVPEYWGDKLRTNYYSPLCNPTGIITNAGEEMVVLVDGIPQGESISLRCCSDLGPDGEERFLKNGINKFSFSRAGNLFVIYQKLDPRGMLAVKIHFPPQYVETTEHARVGFNVWDLTVDKTDDLFREYIRKAKSVTLDGSDKCVFVLKGRKILFTALKDLLQNQDNFKQYGVVRGMERWDNLIDWEQELAAIDTYSNTGEFNSLMHVTTFTDGLYATNYYINMAAGDVSTKDGWGFKNNFDPRDMDKNQDNEWGPGHELGHMHQGAINWPSTTESSNNLFSNYVVYKINQWGSRGSSIGTLAAYRYAPPTPWSRFMHPRDPNTLAFTPQDMTSDDANKYGLYQGEASEMHMRLNQQLWTYFERIGKKPNTIRKIFEQGRTSEFWLPFNDPGAAQLMYARNVAKAANMDMTEFFDAWGFFIPVSFKLYAYGSFSYTVTQDMINQTLAYMKTFSTKCPPIEYIEDRRYQVGAKGNQKGISEDGGDVGYFETFQNNVKITKTVSYTVSGRTYTVTNGEQAVAFELIKGGKKVWFANRFVFTVPAGADIEGAELYAVQADGQRIKANK
;
A
#
# COMPACT_ATOMS: atom_id res chain seq x y z
N MET A 1 -38.92 -13.88 -28.34
CA MET A 1 -39.53 -15.22 -28.19
C MET A 1 -39.12 -15.75 -26.82
N LEU A 2 -40.13 -15.87 -25.94
CA LEU A 2 -40.26 -16.59 -24.67
C LEU A 2 -39.12 -16.47 -23.61
N LEU A 3 -39.37 -15.80 -22.47
CA LEU A 3 -40.10 -16.27 -21.26
C LEU A 3 -39.32 -17.41 -20.55
N ASP A 4 -39.03 -17.42 -19.25
CA ASP A 4 -39.67 -16.79 -18.08
C ASP A 4 -38.84 -17.07 -16.80
N LYS A 5 -39.19 -16.41 -15.67
CA LYS A 5 -38.96 -16.79 -14.23
C LYS A 5 -37.63 -16.42 -13.50
N ILE A 6 -37.63 -15.33 -12.72
CA ILE A 6 -38.03 -15.24 -11.28
C ILE A 6 -37.54 -13.91 -10.65
N LYS A 7 -38.48 -13.23 -9.98
CA LYS A 7 -38.39 -11.95 -9.23
C LYS A 7 -37.60 -12.13 -7.93
N HIS A 8 -36.56 -11.32 -7.66
CA HIS A 8 -36.57 -10.07 -6.86
C HIS A 8 -37.02 -10.21 -5.39
N ILE A 9 -36.05 -10.05 -4.47
CA ILE A 9 -36.23 -9.61 -3.08
C ILE A 9 -35.35 -8.37 -2.91
N LEU A 10 -35.96 -7.20 -2.71
CA LEU A 10 -35.32 -6.06 -2.05
C LEU A 10 -36.41 -5.10 -1.52
N CYS A 11 -36.30 -4.79 -0.21
CA CYS A 11 -36.45 -3.45 0.37
C CYS A 11 -37.83 -2.75 0.39
N ILE A 12 -38.44 -2.60 1.58
CA ILE A 12 -38.26 -1.46 2.50
C ILE A 12 -39.43 -1.35 3.50
N SER A 13 -39.04 -1.15 4.76
CA SER A 13 -39.86 -0.83 5.91
C SER A 13 -40.41 0.62 5.89
N LEU A 14 -41.62 0.76 6.45
CA LEU A 14 -42.14 1.91 7.20
C LEU A 14 -42.26 3.31 6.50
N ILE A 15 -43.47 3.67 6.07
CA ILE A 15 -44.41 4.53 6.84
C ILE A 15 -45.66 4.77 5.97
N LEU A 16 -46.80 4.38 6.51
CA LEU A 16 -48.13 4.79 6.08
C LEU A 16 -48.28 6.31 6.28
N LEU A 17 -48.65 7.03 5.23
CA LEU A 17 -49.34 8.32 5.32
C LEU A 17 -50.48 8.33 4.31
N VAL A 18 -51.72 8.38 4.81
CA VAL A 18 -52.92 9.01 4.22
C VAL A 18 -53.30 8.54 2.80
N GLY A 19 -54.43 7.91 2.52
CA GLY A 19 -55.75 7.98 3.13
C GLY A 19 -56.76 7.82 1.98
N VAL A 20 -57.53 6.72 1.98
CA VAL A 20 -58.69 6.58 1.10
C VAL A 20 -59.92 7.02 1.89
N THR A 21 -60.36 8.23 1.54
CA THR A 21 -61.74 8.74 1.51
C THR A 21 -62.70 8.37 2.66
N THR A 22 -62.90 9.35 3.53
CA THR A 22 -64.18 9.88 4.03
C THR A 22 -65.29 8.92 4.50
N LEU A 23 -65.42 8.91 5.84
CA LEU A 23 -66.60 9.29 6.64
C LEU A 23 -67.79 8.31 6.87
N TYR A 24 -67.97 8.08 8.19
CA TYR A 24 -69.17 7.76 8.97
C TYR A 24 -69.67 6.30 9.08
N ALA A 25 -69.27 5.70 10.20
CA ALA A 25 -70.11 5.09 11.26
C ALA A 25 -71.06 3.92 10.93
N CYS A 26 -70.68 2.73 11.40
CA CYS A 26 -71.37 2.02 12.50
C CYS A 26 -70.53 0.82 12.99
N LYS A 27 -70.53 0.60 14.30
CA LYS A 27 -69.81 -0.48 15.01
C LYS A 27 -70.38 -1.86 14.69
N SER A 28 -69.50 -2.83 14.48
CA SER A 28 -69.66 -4.19 15.00
C SER A 28 -68.27 -4.73 15.35
N ASP A 29 -68.14 -5.22 16.57
CA ASP A 29 -66.92 -5.75 17.17
C ASP A 29 -66.37 -6.95 16.39
N ASP A 30 -65.07 -6.95 16.07
CA ASP A 30 -64.27 -8.17 15.97
C ASP A 30 -62.79 -7.83 16.21
N LYS A 31 -62.19 -8.48 17.22
CA LYS A 31 -60.78 -8.33 17.61
C LYS A 31 -59.90 -9.17 16.68
N GLU A 32 -59.12 -8.54 15.80
CA GLU A 32 -57.99 -9.20 15.14
C GLU A 32 -56.79 -9.32 16.11
N LEU A 33 -56.33 -10.56 16.32
CA LEU A 33 -55.17 -10.97 17.14
C LEU A 33 -53.85 -10.57 16.43
N GLN A 34 -53.10 -9.62 16.99
CA GLN A 34 -51.76 -9.24 16.53
C GLN A 34 -50.64 -10.01 17.28
N GLY A 35 -49.76 -10.68 16.55
CA GLY A 35 -48.52 -11.31 17.03
C GLY A 35 -48.07 -12.54 16.19
N GLU A 36 -46.77 -12.87 16.18
CA GLU A 36 -46.28 -14.16 15.65
C GLU A 36 -47.02 -15.32 16.35
N PRO A 37 -47.39 -16.40 15.64
CA PRO A 37 -48.10 -17.52 16.26
C PRO A 37 -47.26 -18.16 17.37
N VAL A 38 -47.85 -18.33 18.55
CA VAL A 38 -47.24 -19.00 19.71
C VAL A 38 -48.07 -20.24 20.01
N LEU A 39 -47.41 -21.39 20.15
CA LEU A 39 -48.00 -22.62 20.68
C LEU A 39 -46.93 -23.34 21.51
N GLN A 40 -47.13 -23.39 22.83
CA GLN A 40 -46.24 -24.05 23.77
C GLN A 40 -47.04 -25.00 24.66
N VAL A 41 -46.55 -26.23 24.77
CA VAL A 41 -47.10 -27.30 25.62
C VAL A 41 -45.91 -28.15 26.07
N GLN A 42 -46.02 -28.78 27.24
CA GLN A 42 -45.01 -29.73 27.67
C GLN A 42 -44.88 -30.89 26.67
N LYS A 43 -43.67 -31.43 26.51
CA LYS A 43 -43.36 -32.40 25.43
C LYS A 43 -43.83 -33.81 25.74
N SER A 44 -43.89 -34.15 27.02
CA SER A 44 -44.36 -35.47 27.45
C SER A 44 -45.09 -35.46 28.78
N ILE A 45 -45.94 -36.45 29.00
CA ILE A 45 -46.56 -36.78 30.29
C ILE A 45 -46.57 -38.28 30.54
N GLY A 46 -46.66 -38.64 31.81
CA GLY A 46 -46.75 -40.02 32.24
C GLY A 46 -48.08 -40.37 32.92
N PHE A 47 -48.55 -41.61 32.76
CA PHE A 47 -49.57 -42.23 33.63
C PHE A 47 -49.06 -43.47 34.36
N LYS A 48 -49.41 -43.61 35.65
CA LYS A 48 -49.22 -44.87 36.40
C LYS A 48 -50.08 -45.98 35.78
N LYS A 49 -49.86 -47.23 36.19
CA LYS A 49 -50.57 -48.40 35.66
C LYS A 49 -52.09 -48.26 35.74
N GLU A 50 -52.59 -47.63 36.79
CA GLU A 50 -54.01 -47.46 37.06
C GLU A 50 -54.68 -46.50 36.07
N GLY A 51 -53.90 -45.67 35.37
CA GLY A 51 -54.41 -44.59 34.53
C GLY A 51 -54.84 -43.38 35.36
N GLY A 52 -55.70 -42.53 34.81
CA GLY A 52 -56.19 -41.32 35.47
C GLY A 52 -56.36 -40.15 34.50
N GLU A 53 -56.58 -38.94 35.03
CA GLU A 53 -56.62 -37.69 34.27
C GLU A 53 -55.48 -36.76 34.71
N VAL A 54 -54.81 -36.12 33.75
CA VAL A 54 -53.76 -35.11 33.98
C VAL A 54 -54.14 -33.84 33.23
N ALA A 55 -54.10 -32.71 33.93
CA ALA A 55 -54.24 -31.39 33.33
C ALA A 55 -52.90 -30.93 32.74
N VAL A 56 -52.90 -30.59 31.46
CA VAL A 56 -51.72 -30.15 30.70
C VAL A 56 -51.92 -28.69 30.28
N PRO A 57 -51.14 -27.75 30.83
CA PRO A 57 -51.20 -26.36 30.40
C PRO A 57 -50.81 -26.21 28.92
N VAL A 58 -51.58 -25.42 28.18
CA VAL A 58 -51.32 -25.07 26.77
C VAL A 58 -51.31 -23.55 26.65
N LYS A 59 -50.17 -23.00 26.23
CA LYS A 59 -50.03 -21.56 25.96
C LYS A 59 -50.11 -21.34 24.46
N SER A 60 -51.20 -20.73 24.01
CA SER A 60 -51.39 -20.34 22.61
C SER A 60 -51.98 -18.95 22.53
N ASN A 61 -51.52 -18.15 21.57
CA ASN A 61 -52.12 -16.84 21.26
C ASN A 61 -53.20 -16.92 20.16
N ARG A 62 -53.56 -18.13 19.75
CA ARG A 62 -54.61 -18.45 18.78
C ARG A 62 -55.47 -19.59 19.30
N GLU A 63 -56.69 -19.70 18.79
CA GLU A 63 -57.51 -20.90 19.03
C GLU A 63 -56.74 -22.16 18.64
N TRP A 64 -56.82 -23.17 19.50
CA TRP A 64 -56.16 -24.44 19.30
C TRP A 64 -57.09 -25.61 19.63
N ASN A 65 -56.78 -26.73 19.00
CA ASN A 65 -57.43 -28.03 19.21
C ASN A 65 -56.39 -29.12 19.42
N ALA A 66 -56.77 -30.18 20.12
CA ALA A 66 -55.92 -31.34 20.38
C ALA A 66 -56.59 -32.61 19.89
N SER A 67 -55.81 -33.54 19.35
CA SER A 67 -56.30 -34.85 18.90
C SER A 67 -55.29 -35.94 19.26
N VAL A 68 -55.79 -37.06 19.80
CA VAL A 68 -54.96 -38.25 20.01
C VAL A 68 -54.64 -38.83 18.64
N THR A 69 -53.37 -38.83 18.27
CA THR A 69 -52.89 -39.37 16.99
C THR A 69 -52.41 -40.80 17.11
N GLU A 70 -52.00 -41.23 18.30
CA GLU A 70 -51.55 -42.60 18.60
C GLU A 70 -52.01 -43.00 20.01
N GLY A 71 -52.43 -44.25 20.20
CA GLY A 71 -52.94 -44.74 21.49
C GLY A 71 -54.43 -44.49 21.75
N LYS A 72 -55.25 -44.20 20.72
CA LYS A 72 -56.70 -43.90 20.83
C LYS A 72 -57.52 -44.94 21.61
N GLU A 73 -57.08 -46.20 21.62
CA GLU A 73 -57.74 -47.31 22.33
C GLU A 73 -57.71 -47.16 23.87
N TRP A 74 -56.78 -46.37 24.40
CA TRP A 74 -56.57 -46.22 25.84
C TRP A 74 -56.31 -44.77 26.29
N LEU A 75 -56.09 -43.85 25.37
CA LEU A 75 -55.80 -42.45 25.61
C LEU A 75 -56.89 -41.55 25.02
N THR A 76 -57.33 -40.58 25.80
CA THR A 76 -58.27 -39.53 25.38
C THR A 76 -57.72 -38.15 25.74
N ALA A 77 -58.03 -37.15 24.94
CA ALA A 77 -57.59 -35.78 25.16
C ALA A 77 -58.75 -34.82 24.89
N ARG A 78 -59.08 -33.98 25.86
CA ARG A 78 -60.17 -33.00 25.77
C ARG A 78 -59.67 -31.61 26.15
N LYS A 79 -59.97 -30.61 25.32
CA LYS A 79 -59.73 -29.20 25.66
C LYS A 79 -60.63 -28.83 26.85
N ALA A 80 -60.04 -28.56 28.00
CA ALA A 80 -60.76 -28.18 29.21
C ALA A 80 -61.01 -26.66 29.25
N SER A 81 -60.05 -25.88 28.77
CA SER A 81 -60.16 -24.43 28.57
C SER A 81 -59.24 -23.98 27.44
N ASP A 82 -59.23 -22.68 27.12
CA ASP A 82 -58.28 -22.10 26.15
C ASP A 82 -56.81 -22.16 26.60
N THR A 83 -56.55 -22.52 27.86
CA THR A 83 -55.20 -22.63 28.42
C THR A 83 -54.86 -24.02 28.95
N GLU A 84 -55.76 -25.00 28.82
CA GLU A 84 -55.58 -26.30 29.46
C GLU A 84 -56.20 -27.45 28.65
N LEU A 85 -55.41 -28.52 28.48
CA LEU A 85 -55.78 -29.79 27.88
C LEU A 85 -55.87 -30.85 28.98
N THR A 86 -57.04 -31.46 29.20
CA THR A 86 -57.12 -32.67 30.04
C THR A 86 -56.79 -33.89 29.19
N VAL A 87 -55.81 -34.66 29.64
CA VAL A 87 -55.45 -35.95 29.04
C VAL A 87 -55.84 -37.05 30.00
N SER A 88 -56.52 -38.09 29.51
CA SER A 88 -56.97 -39.20 30.35
C SER A 88 -56.53 -40.54 29.75
N ALA A 89 -55.91 -41.39 30.57
CA ALA A 89 -55.48 -42.73 30.20
C ALA A 89 -56.25 -43.79 31.00
N THR A 90 -56.66 -44.87 30.34
CA THR A 90 -57.23 -46.05 31.02
C THR A 90 -56.13 -46.88 31.68
N SER A 91 -56.48 -47.79 32.60
CA SER A 91 -55.48 -48.66 33.21
C SER A 91 -54.78 -49.55 32.18
N SER A 92 -53.46 -49.75 32.33
CA SER A 92 -52.67 -50.59 31.42
C SER A 92 -52.73 -52.06 31.82
N PRO A 93 -53.20 -52.96 30.92
CA PRO A 93 -53.14 -54.40 31.15
C PRO A 93 -51.75 -54.99 30.85
N GLU A 94 -50.86 -54.20 30.24
CA GLU A 94 -49.52 -54.61 29.83
C GLU A 94 -48.58 -54.62 31.04
N LYS A 95 -47.61 -55.54 31.04
CA LYS A 95 -46.54 -55.53 32.06
C LYS A 95 -45.49 -54.44 31.79
N GLY A 96 -45.23 -54.14 30.51
CA GLY A 96 -44.27 -53.12 30.08
C GLY A 96 -44.87 -51.73 29.92
N VAL A 97 -44.10 -50.84 29.31
CA VAL A 97 -44.51 -49.46 29.00
C VAL A 97 -45.25 -49.42 27.66
N ARG A 98 -46.34 -48.66 27.60
CA ARG A 98 -47.05 -48.34 26.35
C ARG A 98 -47.04 -46.84 26.08
N GLU A 99 -47.03 -46.46 24.80
CA GLU A 99 -46.88 -45.08 24.35
C GLU A 99 -48.03 -44.63 23.43
N GLY A 100 -48.36 -43.34 23.51
CA GLY A 100 -49.32 -42.67 22.67
C GLY A 100 -48.88 -41.24 22.40
N ASN A 101 -49.54 -40.58 21.44
CA ASN A 101 -49.20 -39.23 21.03
C ASN A 101 -50.45 -38.39 20.87
N ILE A 102 -50.41 -37.15 21.35
CA ILE A 102 -51.45 -36.14 21.16
C ILE A 102 -50.86 -35.00 20.33
N THR A 103 -51.54 -34.64 19.26
CA THR A 103 -51.16 -33.52 18.40
C THR A 103 -52.06 -32.34 18.72
N ILE A 104 -51.45 -31.22 19.13
CA ILE A 104 -52.09 -29.94 19.41
C ILE A 104 -51.77 -29.00 18.24
N THR A 105 -52.78 -28.36 17.66
CA THR A 105 -52.61 -27.42 16.55
C THR A 105 -53.40 -26.15 16.79
N ASN A 106 -52.81 -25.00 16.44
CA ASN A 106 -53.48 -23.70 16.47
C ASN A 106 -53.68 -23.10 15.06
N ASN A 107 -53.84 -23.98 14.06
CA ASN A 107 -53.94 -23.70 12.63
C ASN A 107 -52.68 -23.14 11.95
N ALA A 108 -51.70 -22.64 12.72
CA ALA A 108 -50.41 -22.16 12.19
C ALA A 108 -49.22 -23.01 12.67
N LEU A 109 -49.25 -23.45 13.93
CA LEU A 109 -48.22 -24.30 14.53
C LEU A 109 -48.84 -25.61 15.00
N THR A 110 -48.01 -26.66 15.00
CA THR A 110 -48.37 -27.99 15.51
C THR A 110 -47.35 -28.40 16.57
N ALA A 111 -47.83 -28.76 17.75
CA ALA A 111 -47.03 -29.32 18.83
C ALA A 111 -47.46 -30.77 19.10
N LYS A 112 -46.51 -31.63 19.45
CA LYS A 112 -46.77 -33.02 19.84
C LYS A 112 -46.51 -33.19 21.33
N LEU A 113 -47.44 -33.84 22.01
CA LEU A 113 -47.35 -34.28 23.39
C LEU A 113 -47.29 -35.80 23.41
N ARG A 114 -46.14 -36.36 23.79
CA ARG A 114 -45.94 -37.80 23.99
C ARG A 114 -46.54 -38.23 25.32
N VAL A 115 -47.29 -39.32 25.34
CA VAL A 115 -47.90 -39.88 26.54
C VAL A 115 -47.35 -41.27 26.78
N VAL A 116 -46.76 -41.46 27.95
CA VAL A 116 -46.15 -42.73 28.37
C VAL A 116 -46.96 -43.31 29.51
N GLN A 117 -47.30 -44.60 29.48
CA GLN A 117 -47.97 -45.26 30.60
C GLN A 117 -47.25 -46.55 31.00
N THR A 118 -46.90 -46.67 32.28
CA THR A 118 -46.13 -47.81 32.81
C THR A 118 -47.05 -48.96 33.22
N GLY A 119 -46.66 -50.20 32.95
CA GLY A 119 -47.34 -51.42 33.45
C GLY A 119 -47.07 -51.79 34.91
N GLY A 120 -46.27 -50.97 35.61
CA GLY A 120 -45.83 -51.16 37.00
C GLY A 120 -44.31 -51.13 37.20
N ASP A 121 -43.52 -51.11 36.12
CA ASP A 121 -42.05 -51.03 36.17
C ASP A 121 -41.55 -49.62 36.52
N LEU A 122 -40.43 -49.53 37.25
CA LEU A 122 -39.74 -48.26 37.51
C LEU A 122 -39.11 -47.75 36.21
N ILE A 123 -39.29 -46.47 35.89
CA ILE A 123 -38.73 -45.83 34.70
C ILE A 123 -38.00 -44.53 35.07
N ILE A 124 -36.90 -44.30 34.36
CA ILE A 124 -36.22 -43.01 34.23
C ILE A 124 -35.91 -42.88 32.74
N GLU A 125 -36.43 -41.84 32.09
CA GLU A 125 -36.25 -41.65 30.65
C GLU A 125 -35.94 -40.18 30.36
N VAL A 126 -34.73 -39.91 29.87
CA VAL A 126 -34.30 -38.58 29.41
C VAL A 126 -34.87 -38.36 28.01
N SER A 127 -35.46 -37.19 27.81
CA SER A 127 -36.03 -36.78 26.52
C SER A 127 -34.94 -36.73 25.44
N ASP A 128 -35.26 -37.11 24.19
CA ASP A 128 -34.27 -37.22 23.11
C ASP A 128 -33.46 -35.94 22.87
N GLU A 129 -34.09 -34.78 22.97
CA GLU A 129 -33.43 -33.46 22.87
C GLU A 129 -32.48 -33.13 24.02
N SER A 130 -32.66 -33.77 25.17
CA SER A 130 -31.80 -33.64 26.34
C SER A 130 -30.75 -34.76 26.40
N ARG A 131 -30.72 -35.71 25.45
CA ARG A 131 -29.71 -36.79 25.42
C ARG A 131 -28.31 -36.27 25.11
N VAL A 132 -28.19 -35.30 24.20
CA VAL A 132 -26.91 -34.64 23.86
C VAL A 132 -27.14 -33.14 23.80
N ILE A 133 -26.57 -32.41 24.76
CA ILE A 133 -26.72 -30.96 24.86
C ILE A 133 -25.40 -30.30 24.47
N GLN A 134 -25.46 -29.40 23.48
CA GLN A 134 -24.32 -28.60 23.03
C GLN A 134 -24.31 -27.27 23.79
N VAL A 135 -23.16 -26.92 24.37
CA VAL A 135 -22.98 -25.69 25.15
C VAL A 135 -21.78 -24.91 24.60
N ALA A 136 -21.93 -23.60 24.46
CA ALA A 136 -20.84 -22.73 24.04
C ALA A 136 -19.69 -22.72 25.09
N GLY A 137 -18.47 -22.39 24.67
CA GLY A 137 -17.31 -22.28 25.57
C GLY A 137 -17.46 -21.18 26.63
N THR A 138 -18.35 -20.21 26.42
CA THR A 138 -18.74 -19.21 27.42
C THR A 138 -19.53 -19.81 28.59
N GLY A 139 -20.03 -21.03 28.46
CA GLY A 139 -20.95 -21.64 29.42
C GLY A 139 -22.40 -21.25 29.15
N ASN A 140 -23.28 -21.77 30.00
CA ASN A 140 -24.70 -21.44 30.03
C ASN A 140 -25.17 -21.61 31.47
N ASP A 141 -25.68 -20.55 32.08
CA ASP A 141 -26.14 -20.61 33.46
C ASP A 141 -27.52 -21.26 33.60
N HIS A 142 -28.23 -21.52 32.49
CA HIS A 142 -29.56 -22.12 32.47
C HIS A 142 -29.66 -23.18 31.37
N MET A 143 -29.37 -24.43 31.74
CA MET A 143 -29.49 -25.59 30.86
C MET A 143 -30.54 -26.57 31.39
N GLU A 144 -31.54 -26.88 30.59
CA GLU A 144 -32.66 -27.76 30.97
C GLU A 144 -32.45 -29.20 30.47
N VAL A 145 -32.57 -30.16 31.38
CA VAL A 145 -32.68 -31.59 31.08
C VAL A 145 -34.07 -32.07 31.44
N ASN A 146 -34.84 -32.47 30.44
CA ASN A 146 -36.21 -32.94 30.61
C ASN A 146 -36.24 -34.46 30.70
N LEU A 147 -36.87 -35.01 31.74
CA LEU A 147 -37.00 -36.45 31.94
C LEU A 147 -38.32 -36.85 32.59
N LEU A 148 -38.76 -38.08 32.30
CA LEU A 148 -39.91 -38.74 32.91
C LEU A 148 -39.42 -39.75 33.96
N SER A 149 -40.06 -39.75 35.14
CA SER A 149 -39.80 -40.78 36.14
C SER A 149 -41.00 -41.06 37.06
N ASN A 150 -41.17 -42.31 37.49
CA ASN A 150 -42.11 -42.74 38.54
C ASN A 150 -41.42 -43.16 39.84
N THR A 151 -40.10 -43.01 39.92
CA THR A 151 -39.30 -43.39 41.07
C THR A 151 -38.46 -42.19 41.49
N ASP A 152 -38.14 -42.08 42.78
CA ASP A 152 -37.18 -41.09 43.21
C ASP A 152 -35.82 -41.42 42.62
N TYR A 153 -35.12 -40.41 42.12
CA TYR A 153 -33.80 -40.55 41.52
C TYR A 153 -32.79 -39.58 42.11
N GLU A 154 -31.51 -39.92 42.00
CA GLU A 154 -30.38 -39.05 42.25
C GLU A 154 -29.75 -38.60 40.95
N VAL A 155 -29.25 -37.36 40.92
CA VAL A 155 -28.48 -36.82 39.82
C VAL A 155 -27.00 -37.02 40.13
N VAL A 156 -26.33 -37.82 39.32
CA VAL A 156 -24.91 -38.14 39.46
C VAL A 156 -24.13 -37.35 38.42
N ILE A 157 -23.44 -36.30 38.89
CA ILE A 157 -22.46 -35.55 38.12
C ILE A 157 -21.08 -36.21 38.35
N PRO A 158 -20.35 -36.60 37.28
CA PRO A 158 -18.99 -37.16 37.41
C PRO A 158 -18.06 -36.25 38.18
N GLU A 159 -17.12 -36.82 38.94
CA GLU A 159 -16.22 -36.05 39.82
C GLU A 159 -15.38 -35.04 39.03
N GLU A 160 -14.93 -35.45 37.85
CA GLU A 160 -14.19 -34.64 36.88
C GLU A 160 -15.00 -33.50 36.23
N ALA A 161 -16.29 -33.40 36.53
CA ALA A 161 -17.19 -32.38 35.99
C ALA A 161 -17.83 -31.47 37.05
N LYS A 162 -17.62 -31.75 38.34
CA LYS A 162 -18.23 -30.98 39.44
C LYS A 162 -17.69 -29.55 39.55
N ASP A 163 -16.52 -29.28 38.99
CA ASP A 163 -15.91 -27.96 38.89
C ASP A 163 -16.57 -27.07 37.83
N TRP A 164 -17.33 -27.65 36.88
CA TRP A 164 -17.94 -26.88 35.79
C TRP A 164 -19.41 -27.20 35.46
N ILE A 165 -19.99 -28.24 36.04
CA ILE A 165 -21.43 -28.53 36.00
C ILE A 165 -21.97 -28.46 37.42
N THR A 166 -22.96 -27.62 37.65
CA THR A 166 -23.65 -27.50 38.93
C THR A 166 -25.14 -27.62 38.72
N GLU A 167 -25.81 -28.55 39.40
CA GLU A 167 -27.27 -28.58 39.46
C GLU A 167 -27.77 -27.35 40.25
N LYS A 168 -28.67 -26.55 39.65
CA LYS A 168 -29.33 -25.44 40.35
C LYS A 168 -30.54 -25.95 41.12
N GLU A 169 -30.96 -25.24 42.17
CA GLU A 169 -32.15 -25.62 42.96
C GLU A 169 -33.39 -25.70 42.06
N VAL A 170 -34.08 -26.84 42.13
CA VAL A 170 -35.34 -27.11 41.44
C VAL A 170 -36.36 -27.59 42.49
N PRO A 171 -37.66 -27.26 42.37
CA PRO A 171 -38.68 -27.71 43.32
C PRO A 171 -38.75 -29.26 43.39
N ASP A 172 -38.99 -29.78 44.61
CA ASP A 172 -39.08 -31.22 44.92
C ASP A 172 -39.87 -32.02 43.86
N THR A 173 -39.25 -33.08 43.33
CA THR A 173 -39.96 -34.12 42.57
C THR A 173 -40.77 -34.97 43.54
N ARG A 174 -42.09 -34.77 43.60
CA ARG A 174 -43.01 -35.72 44.24
C ARG A 174 -43.10 -37.00 43.41
N ALA A 175 -43.18 -38.16 44.07
CA ALA A 175 -43.31 -39.51 43.51
C ALA A 175 -44.67 -39.81 42.84
N ASP A 176 -45.08 -38.94 41.91
CA ASP A 176 -46.13 -39.20 40.93
C ASP A 176 -45.49 -39.13 39.53
N LEU A 177 -45.87 -40.02 38.61
CA LEU A 177 -45.24 -40.17 37.29
C LEU A 177 -45.45 -38.87 36.46
N ALA A 178 -44.57 -37.90 36.64
CA ALA A 178 -44.68 -36.54 36.12
C ALA A 178 -43.44 -36.16 35.32
N SER A 179 -43.64 -35.30 34.32
CA SER A 179 -42.52 -34.66 33.60
C SER A 179 -41.73 -33.82 34.59
N SER A 180 -40.43 -34.09 34.70
CA SER A 180 -39.52 -33.32 35.54
C SER A 180 -38.47 -32.63 34.66
N THR A 181 -38.18 -31.38 34.99
CA THR A 181 -37.13 -30.58 34.34
C THR A 181 -36.07 -30.31 35.38
N ARG A 182 -34.82 -30.66 35.07
CA ARG A 182 -33.64 -30.36 35.90
C ARG A 182 -32.85 -29.24 35.26
N ILE A 183 -32.40 -28.28 36.07
CA ILE A 183 -31.67 -27.10 35.59
C ILE A 183 -30.22 -27.21 36.06
N PHE A 184 -29.29 -27.07 35.11
CA PHE A 184 -27.86 -27.05 35.40
C PHE A 184 -27.26 -25.71 34.99
N SER A 185 -26.26 -25.28 35.76
CA SER A 185 -25.33 -24.22 35.42
C SER A 185 -24.05 -24.84 34.88
N ILE A 186 -23.65 -24.43 33.70
CA ILE A 186 -22.44 -24.86 33.01
C ILE A 186 -21.46 -23.68 33.03
N ALA A 187 -20.39 -23.79 33.82
CA ALA A 187 -19.36 -22.76 33.89
C ALA A 187 -18.62 -22.63 32.56
N SER A 188 -18.03 -21.46 32.28
CA SER A 188 -17.22 -21.25 31.08
C SER A 188 -16.09 -22.29 31.00
N ASN A 189 -15.85 -22.81 29.79
CA ASN A 189 -14.72 -23.69 29.51
C ASN A 189 -13.43 -22.86 29.48
N PRO A 190 -12.51 -23.04 30.44
CA PRO A 190 -11.21 -22.37 30.43
C PRO A 190 -10.25 -23.02 29.41
N LEU A 191 -10.59 -24.18 28.85
CA LEU A 191 -9.71 -24.98 28.01
C LEU A 191 -9.80 -24.56 26.54
N THR A 192 -8.69 -24.70 25.82
CA THR A 192 -8.60 -24.52 24.36
C THR A 192 -9.09 -25.75 23.58
N THR A 193 -9.56 -26.78 24.29
CA THR A 193 -10.17 -27.99 23.74
C THR A 193 -11.62 -28.08 24.17
N GLU A 194 -12.43 -28.78 23.38
CA GLU A 194 -13.76 -29.17 23.80
C GLU A 194 -13.66 -30.08 25.04
N ARG A 195 -14.67 -30.04 25.90
CA ARG A 195 -14.83 -30.96 27.03
C ARG A 195 -16.24 -31.52 27.04
N ASN A 196 -16.40 -32.72 27.57
CA ASN A 196 -17.70 -33.33 27.72
C ASN A 196 -17.84 -34.00 29.10
N ALA A 197 -19.09 -34.21 29.51
CA ALA A 197 -19.41 -35.00 30.69
C ALA A 197 -20.79 -35.63 30.53
N THR A 198 -20.98 -36.80 31.13
CA THR A 198 -22.25 -37.52 31.10
C THR A 198 -22.89 -37.48 32.49
N ILE A 199 -24.01 -36.77 32.61
CA ILE A 199 -24.81 -36.72 33.84
C ILE A 199 -25.76 -37.91 33.83
N LYS A 200 -25.84 -38.65 34.94
CA LYS A 200 -26.73 -39.81 35.08
C LYS A 200 -27.87 -39.51 36.05
N PHE A 201 -29.04 -40.02 35.74
CA PHE A 201 -30.24 -39.98 36.59
C PHE A 201 -30.50 -41.41 37.06
N VAL A 202 -30.21 -41.72 38.32
CA VAL A 202 -30.18 -43.09 38.85
C VAL A 202 -31.31 -43.28 39.86
N SER A 203 -32.10 -44.34 39.74
CA SER A 203 -33.18 -44.62 40.70
C SER A 203 -32.62 -44.93 42.09
N LYS A 204 -33.22 -44.33 43.12
CA LYS A 204 -32.92 -44.61 44.54
C LYS A 204 -33.42 -45.99 44.98
N GLU A 205 -34.41 -46.55 44.29
CA GLU A 205 -35.00 -47.86 44.58
C GLU A 205 -34.25 -49.01 43.90
N ASN A 206 -33.74 -48.78 42.68
CA ASN A 206 -32.94 -49.75 41.94
C ASN A 206 -31.89 -49.06 41.08
N THR A 207 -30.63 -49.10 41.52
CA THR A 207 -29.50 -48.45 40.84
C THR A 207 -29.19 -49.00 39.44
N SER A 208 -29.78 -50.14 39.05
CA SER A 208 -29.67 -50.68 37.68
C SER A 208 -30.58 -49.94 36.70
N ILE A 209 -31.50 -49.11 37.18
CA ILE A 209 -32.43 -48.30 36.39
C ILE A 209 -31.92 -46.87 36.38
N TYR A 210 -31.43 -46.44 35.23
CA TYR A 210 -30.90 -45.10 35.01
C TYR A 210 -31.06 -44.70 33.53
N ASP A 211 -31.03 -43.39 33.29
CA ASP A 211 -30.79 -42.83 31.95
C ASP A 211 -29.82 -41.64 32.08
N GLN A 212 -29.35 -41.10 30.96
CA GLN A 212 -28.22 -40.17 30.96
C GLN A 212 -28.34 -39.07 29.90
N SER A 213 -27.68 -37.95 30.20
CA SER A 213 -27.52 -36.79 29.31
C SER A 213 -26.03 -36.49 29.11
N GLU A 214 -25.58 -36.43 27.87
CA GLU A 214 -24.21 -36.02 27.50
C GLU A 214 -24.17 -34.50 27.27
N ILE A 215 -23.34 -33.79 28.04
CA ILE A 215 -23.09 -32.37 27.88
C ILE A 215 -21.79 -32.20 27.11
N LYS A 216 -21.83 -31.58 25.93
CA LYS A 216 -20.66 -31.24 25.11
C LYS A 216 -20.45 -29.74 25.16
N GLN A 217 -19.35 -29.31 25.76
CA GLN A 217 -18.99 -27.91 25.83
C GLN A 217 -17.84 -27.57 24.87
N GLN A 218 -18.08 -26.56 24.06
CA GLN A 218 -17.11 -26.03 23.10
C GLN A 218 -15.88 -25.45 23.80
N LYS A 219 -14.73 -25.40 23.09
CA LYS A 219 -13.51 -24.75 23.58
C LYS A 219 -13.71 -23.25 23.84
N LYS A 220 -12.83 -22.64 24.64
CA LYS A 220 -12.78 -21.19 24.82
C LYS A 220 -12.52 -20.48 23.49
N SER A 221 -13.30 -19.42 23.23
CA SER A 221 -13.32 -18.79 21.92
C SER A 221 -12.15 -17.82 21.70
N SER A 222 -11.50 -17.92 20.54
CA SER A 222 -10.56 -16.94 19.98
C SER A 222 -11.27 -15.83 19.19
N ASP A 223 -12.57 -15.67 19.42
CA ASP A 223 -13.41 -14.71 18.72
C ASP A 223 -13.15 -13.27 19.21
N ILE A 224 -12.88 -12.37 18.27
CA ILE A 224 -12.59 -10.95 18.55
C ILE A 224 -13.84 -10.10 18.76
N SER A 225 -15.05 -10.64 18.53
CA SER A 225 -16.32 -9.94 18.75
C SER A 225 -16.48 -9.49 20.21
N GLY A 226 -15.90 -10.24 21.16
CA GLY A 226 -15.86 -9.89 22.57
C GLY A 226 -14.80 -8.86 22.98
N VAL A 227 -13.89 -8.48 22.06
CA VAL A 227 -12.87 -7.46 22.30
C VAL A 227 -13.46 -6.09 21.98
N ASN A 228 -13.70 -5.29 23.01
CA ASN A 228 -14.27 -3.96 22.88
C ASN A 228 -13.31 -2.95 23.51
N PRO A 229 -12.31 -2.44 22.76
CA PRO A 229 -11.43 -1.41 23.29
C PRO A 229 -12.21 -0.12 23.50
N GLU A 230 -11.81 0.66 24.50
CA GLU A 230 -12.34 2.00 24.72
C GLU A 230 -12.10 2.86 23.48
N LYS A 231 -13.18 3.50 23.02
CA LYS A 231 -13.13 4.37 21.85
C LYS A 231 -12.73 5.77 22.28
N ASP A 232 -11.89 6.39 21.45
CA ASP A 232 -11.56 7.80 21.59
C ASP A 232 -12.83 8.63 21.35
N VAL A 233 -12.98 9.73 22.10
CA VAL A 233 -14.22 10.53 22.10
C VAL A 233 -14.08 11.67 21.08
N LYS A 234 -14.87 11.62 20.00
CA LYS A 234 -14.96 12.74 19.03
C LYS A 234 -15.57 13.96 19.73
N LEU A 235 -14.83 15.06 19.75
CA LEU A 235 -15.32 16.35 20.23
C LEU A 235 -16.30 16.93 19.21
N LYS A 236 -17.47 17.34 19.68
CA LYS A 236 -18.51 17.89 18.80
C LYS A 236 -18.23 19.34 18.49
N VAL A 237 -17.98 19.64 17.21
CA VAL A 237 -17.95 21.02 16.70
C VAL A 237 -19.37 21.59 16.73
N THR A 238 -19.55 22.77 17.32
CA THR A 238 -20.87 23.44 17.44
C THR A 238 -21.03 24.60 16.47
N GLY A 239 -19.93 25.11 15.93
CA GLY A 239 -19.93 26.19 14.95
C GLY A 239 -18.57 26.31 14.27
N GLY A 240 -18.52 27.11 13.20
CA GLY A 240 -17.29 27.36 12.48
C GLY A 240 -17.31 28.69 11.75
N TYR A 241 -16.11 29.20 11.46
CA TYR A 241 -15.89 30.41 10.70
C TYR A 241 -14.78 30.21 9.67
N ASP A 242 -15.00 30.64 8.43
CA ASP A 242 -13.97 30.73 7.41
C ASP A 242 -13.88 32.12 6.77
N THR A 243 -12.72 32.42 6.18
CA THR A 243 -12.46 33.70 5.50
C THR A 243 -12.66 33.65 3.98
N ASP A 244 -12.84 32.47 3.39
CA ASP A 244 -12.97 32.26 1.95
C ASP A 244 -13.69 30.93 1.69
N HIS A 245 -14.77 30.95 0.91
CA HIS A 245 -15.43 29.76 0.42
C HIS A 245 -16.16 30.03 -0.90
N GLN A 246 -16.42 28.97 -1.66
CA GLN A 246 -17.39 29.02 -2.75
C GLN A 246 -18.82 28.78 -2.23
N PRO A 247 -19.86 29.36 -2.86
CA PRO A 247 -21.24 29.20 -2.42
C PRO A 247 -21.65 27.73 -2.24
N GLY A 248 -22.12 27.38 -1.05
CA GLY A 248 -22.55 26.02 -0.69
C GLY A 248 -21.43 25.10 -0.19
N GLN A 249 -20.19 25.58 -0.09
CA GLN A 249 -19.02 24.86 0.43
C GLN A 249 -18.29 25.64 1.54
N ASP A 250 -19.05 26.29 2.42
CA ASP A 250 -18.54 26.93 3.63
C ASP A 250 -18.01 25.90 4.65
N ILE A 251 -17.36 26.38 5.71
CA ILE A 251 -16.68 25.52 6.69
C ILE A 251 -17.57 24.45 7.31
N SER A 252 -18.90 24.64 7.38
CA SER A 252 -19.82 23.63 7.91
C SER A 252 -19.76 22.30 7.17
N LYS A 253 -19.28 22.31 5.92
CA LYS A 253 -19.03 21.13 5.08
C LYS A 253 -17.78 20.33 5.43
N SER A 254 -17.01 20.78 6.41
CA SER A 254 -15.82 20.07 6.90
C SER A 254 -16.05 19.40 8.26
N TYR A 255 -17.26 19.41 8.80
CA TYR A 255 -17.57 18.73 10.06
C TYR A 255 -19.04 18.24 10.11
N ASP A 256 -19.62 17.95 8.95
CA ASP A 256 -20.98 17.44 8.84
C ASP A 256 -21.05 15.90 8.87
N GLY A 257 -19.89 15.23 8.92
CA GLY A 257 -19.75 13.78 8.96
C GLY A 257 -19.92 13.10 7.60
N GLN A 258 -19.93 13.84 6.49
CA GLN A 258 -20.09 13.30 5.14
C GLN A 258 -18.76 13.26 4.37
N PHE A 259 -18.11 12.10 4.38
CA PHE A 259 -16.92 11.85 3.57
C PHE A 259 -17.24 11.68 2.08
N GLY A 260 -16.41 12.25 1.21
CA GLY A 260 -16.55 12.17 -0.25
C GLY A 260 -17.76 12.90 -0.82
N GLY A 261 -18.41 13.74 0.00
CA GLY A 261 -19.60 14.50 -0.35
C GLY A 261 -19.28 15.92 -0.82
N THR A 262 -20.10 16.87 -0.39
CA THR A 262 -19.82 18.29 -0.59
C THR A 262 -18.85 18.74 0.50
N CYS A 263 -17.57 18.89 0.16
CA CYS A 263 -16.50 19.34 1.07
C CYS A 263 -16.50 20.86 1.29
N TYR A 264 -15.73 21.35 2.27
CA TYR A 264 -15.29 22.75 2.30
C TYR A 264 -14.33 23.03 1.15
N HIS A 265 -14.49 24.18 0.48
CA HIS A 265 -13.56 24.63 -0.55
C HIS A 265 -13.54 26.15 -0.68
N SER A 266 -12.35 26.72 -0.82
CA SER A 266 -12.15 28.13 -1.15
C SER A 266 -12.78 28.50 -2.51
N THR A 267 -12.93 29.79 -2.80
CA THR A 267 -13.53 30.24 -4.07
C THR A 267 -12.87 29.60 -5.30
N TRP A 268 -13.62 28.92 -6.18
CA TRP A 268 -13.05 28.17 -7.33
C TRP A 268 -12.64 29.04 -8.53
N SER A 269 -13.25 30.22 -8.68
CA SER A 269 -13.00 31.11 -9.84
C SER A 269 -11.71 31.92 -9.73
N GLN A 270 -10.97 31.82 -8.62
CA GLN A 270 -9.73 32.55 -8.37
C GLN A 270 -8.86 31.79 -7.35
N SER A 271 -7.56 32.06 -7.31
CA SER A 271 -6.70 31.54 -6.23
C SER A 271 -7.20 31.99 -4.86
N ALA A 272 -7.02 31.13 -3.85
CA ALA A 272 -7.41 31.44 -2.48
C ALA A 272 -6.65 32.67 -1.95
N LYS A 273 -7.32 33.46 -1.12
CA LYS A 273 -6.69 34.62 -0.45
C LYS A 273 -5.95 34.16 0.78
N PHE A 274 -4.72 33.68 0.59
CA PHE A 274 -3.88 33.22 1.70
C PHE A 274 -3.45 34.38 2.64
N PRO A 275 -3.40 34.14 3.97
CA PRO A 275 -3.79 32.90 4.62
C PRO A 275 -5.32 32.75 4.72
N VAL A 276 -5.82 31.55 4.38
CA VAL A 276 -7.23 31.19 4.62
C VAL A 276 -7.34 30.72 6.07
N THR A 277 -8.26 31.32 6.82
CA THR A 277 -8.51 30.93 8.22
C THR A 277 -9.71 30.01 8.28
N LEU A 278 -9.55 28.84 8.91
CA LEU A 278 -10.65 27.95 9.31
C LEU A 278 -10.68 27.84 10.83
N GLU A 279 -11.76 28.26 11.46
CA GLU A 279 -11.97 28.19 12.90
C GLU A 279 -13.13 27.24 13.23
N TYR A 280 -12.89 26.30 14.13
CA TYR A 280 -13.86 25.32 14.64
C TYR A 280 -14.14 25.62 16.11
N GLN A 281 -15.40 25.75 16.48
CA GLN A 281 -15.84 26.17 17.82
C GLN A 281 -16.47 25.02 18.60
N PHE A 282 -16.26 25.02 19.92
CA PHE A 282 -16.71 23.97 20.83
C PHE A 282 -17.43 24.58 22.03
N ASP A 283 -18.76 24.47 22.09
CA ASP A 283 -19.53 24.88 23.26
C ASP A 283 -19.66 23.73 24.26
N GLN A 284 -19.51 24.03 25.55
CA GLN A 284 -19.71 23.09 26.67
C GLN A 284 -18.77 21.87 26.70
N ASN A 285 -17.73 21.80 25.87
CA ASN A 285 -16.73 20.74 25.95
C ASN A 285 -16.02 20.76 27.31
N GLN A 286 -15.76 19.57 27.87
CA GLN A 286 -15.02 19.37 29.12
C GLN A 286 -13.81 18.44 28.94
N LEU A 287 -13.64 17.88 27.73
CA LEU A 287 -12.57 16.94 27.41
C LEU A 287 -11.42 17.67 26.73
N THR A 288 -10.21 17.19 26.96
CA THR A 288 -9.03 17.71 26.26
C THR A 288 -9.08 17.30 24.78
N LEU A 289 -8.45 18.12 23.94
CA LEU A 289 -8.11 17.75 22.58
C LEU A 289 -6.72 17.12 22.60
N ASP A 290 -6.62 15.88 22.17
CA ASP A 290 -5.36 15.12 22.14
C ASP A 290 -4.83 14.99 20.71
N TYR A 291 -5.72 14.86 19.72
CA TYR A 291 -5.33 14.83 18.32
C TYR A 291 -6.44 15.30 17.38
N ILE A 292 -6.04 15.67 16.17
CA ILE A 292 -6.90 16.13 15.08
C ILE A 292 -6.68 15.23 13.86
N LEU A 293 -7.76 14.89 13.14
CA LEU A 293 -7.70 14.23 11.84
C LEU A 293 -8.18 15.21 10.77
N TYR A 294 -7.31 15.50 9.82
CA TYR A 294 -7.64 16.22 8.58
C TYR A 294 -7.85 15.21 7.47
N HIS A 295 -9.03 15.22 6.84
CA HIS A 295 -9.34 14.42 5.67
C HIS A 295 -9.36 15.33 4.44
N SER A 296 -8.44 15.07 3.51
CA SER A 296 -8.39 15.81 2.25
C SER A 296 -9.45 15.29 1.28
N ARG A 297 -9.80 16.12 0.28
CA ARG A 297 -10.67 15.69 -0.83
C ARG A 297 -9.92 14.91 -1.93
N ASN A 298 -8.64 14.57 -1.68
CA ASN A 298 -7.73 13.96 -2.65
C ASN A 298 -7.59 14.77 -3.95
N GLY A 299 -7.43 16.08 -3.85
CA GLY A 299 -7.26 16.91 -5.05
C GLY A 299 -7.09 18.40 -4.74
N ASN A 300 -7.65 19.23 -5.61
CA ASN A 300 -7.50 20.68 -5.52
C ASN A 300 -7.76 21.21 -4.10
N GLY A 301 -6.86 22.04 -3.58
CA GLY A 301 -6.96 22.66 -2.27
C GLY A 301 -6.48 21.84 -1.07
N ASN A 302 -5.97 20.61 -1.25
CA ASN A 302 -5.36 19.87 -0.14
C ASN A 302 -4.33 20.75 0.62
N PHE A 303 -4.33 20.71 1.95
CA PHE A 303 -3.51 21.61 2.76
C PHE A 303 -2.02 21.49 2.44
N GLY A 304 -1.35 22.62 2.27
CA GLY A 304 0.11 22.76 2.26
C GLY A 304 0.59 23.20 3.64
N ALA A 305 1.31 24.33 3.68
CA ALA A 305 1.79 24.94 4.92
C ALA A 305 0.65 25.60 5.69
N PHE A 306 0.59 25.43 7.00
CA PHE A 306 -0.37 26.10 7.88
C PHE A 306 0.17 26.29 9.29
N GLU A 307 -0.41 27.24 10.03
CA GLU A 307 -0.20 27.42 11.46
C GLU A 307 -1.43 26.90 12.21
N LEU A 308 -1.21 26.11 13.27
CA LEU A 308 -2.26 25.64 14.15
C LEU A 308 -2.31 26.49 15.43
N TYR A 309 -3.50 26.94 15.78
CA TYR A 309 -3.78 27.67 17.02
C TYR A 309 -4.93 27.02 17.78
N ILE A 310 -4.87 27.05 19.10
CA ILE A 310 -5.98 26.61 19.96
C ILE A 310 -6.30 27.72 20.95
N LYS A 311 -7.59 28.00 21.12
CA LYS A 311 -8.12 28.87 22.17
C LYS A 311 -8.62 27.98 23.31
N PRO A 312 -7.93 27.92 24.46
CA PRO A 312 -8.37 27.11 25.59
C PRO A 312 -9.69 27.64 26.19
N GLN A 313 -10.46 26.76 26.82
CA GLN A 313 -11.68 27.15 27.52
C GLN A 313 -11.36 28.13 28.67
N GLY A 314 -12.11 29.24 28.74
CA GLY A 314 -11.87 30.33 29.68
C GLY A 314 -10.79 31.35 29.27
N SER A 315 -10.07 31.11 28.16
CA SER A 315 -9.16 32.08 27.56
C SER A 315 -9.88 32.99 26.56
N ALA A 316 -9.46 34.26 26.47
CA ALA A 316 -9.87 35.16 25.40
C ALA A 316 -8.99 35.00 24.14
N ASP A 317 -7.75 34.53 24.30
CA ASP A 317 -6.72 34.54 23.26
C ASP A 317 -6.43 33.13 22.71
N PHE A 318 -6.07 33.10 21.42
CA PHE A 318 -5.53 31.93 20.75
C PHE A 318 -4.05 31.76 21.08
N VAL A 319 -3.65 30.53 21.40
CA VAL A 319 -2.27 30.12 21.61
C VAL A 319 -1.77 29.42 20.35
N HIS A 320 -0.60 29.82 19.85
CA HIS A 320 0.07 29.14 18.74
C HIS A 320 0.59 27.78 19.22
N ILE A 321 0.27 26.72 18.49
CA ILE A 321 0.68 25.35 18.81
C ILE A 321 1.94 25.01 18.03
N GLN A 322 1.83 24.97 16.70
CA GLN A 322 2.91 24.54 15.82
C GLN A 322 2.60 24.90 14.36
N ASP A 323 3.67 25.00 13.55
CA ASP A 323 3.61 25.12 12.10
C ASP A 323 3.72 23.73 11.45
N TYR A 324 2.86 23.45 10.49
CA TYR A 324 2.79 22.20 9.75
C TYR A 324 2.88 22.46 8.25
N ASP A 325 3.25 21.43 7.49
CA ASP A 325 3.19 21.46 6.03
C ASP A 325 2.86 20.07 5.49
N PHE A 326 1.62 19.88 5.03
CA PHE A 326 1.17 18.61 4.42
C PHE A 326 1.48 18.53 2.93
N LYS A 327 2.14 19.55 2.34
CA LYS A 327 2.61 19.55 0.94
C LYS A 327 1.53 19.31 -0.12
N GLY A 328 0.25 19.55 0.22
CA GLY A 328 -0.88 19.25 -0.66
C GLY A 328 -1.15 17.74 -0.82
N ALA A 329 -0.57 16.90 0.04
CA ALA A 329 -0.76 15.45 0.00
C ALA A 329 -2.23 15.07 0.20
N GLY A 330 -2.69 14.09 -0.58
CA GLY A 330 -4.00 13.47 -0.40
C GLY A 330 -4.08 12.62 0.87
N GLY A 331 -5.24 12.00 1.08
CA GLY A 331 -5.52 11.11 2.20
C GLY A 331 -5.90 11.82 3.49
N SER A 332 -5.68 11.11 4.59
CA SER A 332 -5.98 11.54 5.96
C SER A 332 -4.69 11.82 6.72
N HIS A 333 -4.63 12.92 7.47
CA HIS A 333 -3.45 13.34 8.23
C HIS A 333 -3.80 13.48 9.71
N ARG A 334 -2.97 12.91 10.59
CA ARG A 334 -3.15 13.01 12.05
C ARG A 334 -2.18 14.01 12.65
N ILE A 335 -2.71 14.97 13.40
CA ILE A 335 -1.95 15.93 14.19
C ILE A 335 -2.05 15.53 15.66
N LEU A 336 -0.93 15.13 16.26
CA LEU A 336 -0.84 14.84 17.71
C LEU A 336 -0.49 16.11 18.47
N LEU A 337 -1.17 16.36 19.60
CA LEU A 337 -0.89 17.48 20.48
C LEU A 337 -0.07 16.99 21.68
N ASN A 338 1.06 17.64 21.93
CA ASN A 338 1.95 17.26 23.05
C ASN A 338 1.39 17.67 24.41
N ASP A 339 0.67 18.79 24.46
CA ASP A 339 0.04 19.34 25.66
C ASP A 339 -1.48 19.46 25.42
N PRO A 340 -2.26 18.41 25.73
CA PRO A 340 -3.70 18.42 25.54
C PRO A 340 -4.38 19.51 26.38
N VAL A 341 -5.26 20.28 25.76
CA VAL A 341 -6.03 21.36 26.40
C VAL A 341 -7.50 21.18 26.11
N VAL A 342 -8.39 21.67 26.97
CA VAL A 342 -9.83 21.72 26.67
C VAL A 342 -10.09 22.88 25.70
N PRO A 343 -10.40 22.64 24.41
CA PRO A 343 -10.57 23.73 23.44
C PRO A 343 -11.93 24.42 23.60
N ALA A 344 -11.93 25.75 23.48
CA ALA A 344 -13.11 26.53 23.11
C ALA A 344 -13.16 26.79 21.60
N ALA A 345 -12.01 26.90 20.93
CA ALA A 345 -11.90 26.89 19.48
C ALA A 345 -10.54 26.37 19.00
N VAL A 346 -10.50 25.82 17.79
CA VAL A 346 -9.28 25.44 17.08
C VAL A 346 -9.24 26.20 15.76
N GLN A 347 -8.10 26.80 15.43
CA GLN A 347 -7.94 27.63 14.24
C GLN A 347 -6.75 27.16 13.40
N PHE A 348 -7.00 26.99 12.11
CA PHE A 348 -6.01 26.73 11.08
C PHE A 348 -5.82 28.01 10.26
N LYS A 349 -4.59 28.53 10.22
CA LYS A 349 -4.22 29.57 9.25
C LYS A 349 -3.45 28.91 8.11
N VAL A 350 -4.17 28.51 7.07
CA VAL A 350 -3.61 27.84 5.90
C VAL A 350 -2.89 28.85 5.04
N LYS A 351 -1.58 28.68 4.83
CA LYS A 351 -0.69 29.56 4.07
C LYS A 351 -0.50 29.11 2.63
N SER A 352 -0.70 27.82 2.34
CA SER A 352 -0.69 27.28 0.98
C SER A 352 -1.56 26.01 0.89
N GLY A 353 -1.97 25.66 -0.32
CA GLY A 353 -2.65 24.40 -0.62
C GLY A 353 -2.52 24.03 -2.10
N LEU A 354 -2.88 22.80 -2.44
CA LEU A 354 -2.66 22.26 -3.79
C LEU A 354 -3.37 23.11 -4.86
N ASN A 355 -2.61 23.50 -5.89
CA ASN A 355 -2.96 24.48 -6.95
C ASN A 355 -3.47 25.84 -6.45
N ASP A 356 -2.98 26.33 -5.31
CA ASP A 356 -3.34 27.62 -4.72
C ASP A 356 -4.80 27.73 -4.26
N PHE A 357 -5.41 26.61 -3.87
CA PHE A 357 -6.73 26.55 -3.23
C PHE A 357 -6.63 25.99 -1.80
N VAL A 358 -7.73 26.02 -1.05
CA VAL A 358 -7.86 25.35 0.26
C VAL A 358 -9.13 24.52 0.30
N SER A 359 -9.04 23.28 0.74
CA SER A 359 -10.15 22.35 0.84
C SER A 359 -10.00 21.36 1.98
N CYS A 360 -11.14 20.91 2.50
CA CYS A 360 -11.22 19.95 3.58
C CYS A 360 -12.49 19.11 3.40
N ASP A 361 -12.33 17.80 3.27
CA ASP A 361 -13.46 16.87 3.18
C ASP A 361 -14.12 16.73 4.56
N GLU A 362 -13.32 16.45 5.59
CA GLU A 362 -13.77 16.40 6.98
C GLU A 362 -12.59 16.75 7.91
N MET A 363 -12.88 17.41 9.02
CA MET A 363 -11.97 17.76 10.10
C MET A 363 -12.53 17.23 11.41
N GLU A 364 -11.82 16.29 12.03
CA GLU A 364 -12.29 15.62 13.25
C GLU A 364 -11.34 15.88 14.42
N PHE A 365 -11.91 16.04 15.61
CA PHE A 365 -11.20 16.42 16.83
C PHE A 365 -11.46 15.35 17.89
N PHE A 366 -10.43 14.86 18.57
CA PHE A 366 -10.57 13.72 19.46
C PHE A 366 -9.88 13.91 20.81
N HIS A 367 -10.58 13.45 21.85
CA HIS A 367 -9.99 13.10 23.13
C HIS A 367 -9.56 11.64 23.11
N ALA A 368 -8.32 11.36 23.49
CA ALA A 368 -7.78 10.00 23.54
C ALA A 368 -8.21 9.32 24.84
N THR A 369 -8.79 8.11 24.74
CA THR A 369 -9.21 7.33 25.91
C THR A 369 -8.20 6.21 26.19
N GLU A 370 -7.75 6.11 27.44
CA GLU A 370 -6.97 4.96 27.91
C GLU A 370 -7.87 3.73 28.05
N ASN A 371 -7.36 2.57 27.65
CA ASN A 371 -8.10 1.32 27.79
C ASN A 371 -7.63 0.57 29.06
N PRO A 372 -8.51 0.41 30.08
CA PRO A 372 -8.13 -0.29 31.31
C PRO A 372 -7.64 -1.72 31.08
N LEU A 373 -8.06 -2.35 29.97
CA LEU A 373 -7.60 -3.69 29.60
C LEU A 373 -6.11 -3.72 29.25
N ASP A 374 -5.52 -2.62 28.75
CA ASP A 374 -4.08 -2.58 28.43
C ASP A 374 -3.23 -2.77 29.69
N GLU A 375 -3.61 -2.14 30.81
CA GLU A 375 -2.91 -2.33 32.09
C GLU A 375 -3.02 -3.78 32.57
N GLN A 376 -4.22 -4.36 32.52
CA GLN A 376 -4.45 -5.75 32.89
C GLN A 376 -3.58 -6.69 32.03
N LEU A 377 -3.46 -6.45 30.72
CA LEU A 377 -2.64 -7.27 29.84
C LEU A 377 -1.16 -7.23 30.22
N THR A 378 -0.64 -6.07 30.61
CA THR A 378 0.77 -5.95 31.06
C THR A 378 1.09 -6.66 32.38
N THR A 379 0.08 -7.16 33.10
CA THR A 379 0.29 -8.07 34.25
C THR A 379 0.59 -9.52 33.83
N VAL A 380 0.28 -9.89 32.59
CA VAL A 380 0.49 -11.23 32.01
C VAL A 380 1.55 -11.23 30.92
N PHE A 381 1.56 -10.21 30.07
CA PHE A 381 2.48 -10.05 28.95
C PHE A 381 3.62 -9.08 29.30
N THR A 382 4.76 -9.22 28.60
CA THR A 382 5.94 -8.37 28.84
C THR A 382 5.72 -6.91 28.46
N ASP A 383 4.85 -6.66 27.49
CA ASP A 383 4.56 -5.37 26.89
C ASP A 383 3.15 -5.37 26.25
N ARG A 384 2.69 -4.22 25.73
CA ARG A 384 1.34 -4.08 25.16
C ARG A 384 1.14 -4.82 23.83
N SER A 385 2.20 -5.32 23.18
CA SER A 385 2.06 -6.14 21.97
C SER A 385 1.52 -7.54 22.28
N CYS A 386 1.53 -7.97 23.55
CA CYS A 386 1.05 -9.28 23.99
C CYS A 386 1.67 -10.45 23.21
N SER A 387 2.93 -10.33 22.82
CA SER A 387 3.64 -11.32 22.00
C SER A 387 4.52 -12.27 22.82
N GLU A 388 4.76 -11.94 24.09
CA GLU A 388 5.55 -12.75 25.02
C GLU A 388 4.94 -12.66 26.43
N LEU A 389 4.92 -13.79 27.15
CA LEU A 389 4.46 -13.86 28.53
C LEU A 389 5.56 -13.42 29.48
N ARG A 390 5.16 -12.79 30.57
CA ARG A 390 6.09 -12.56 31.67
C ARG A 390 6.53 -13.90 32.28
N PRO A 391 7.78 -14.01 32.77
CA PRO A 391 8.26 -15.22 33.42
C PRO A 391 7.45 -15.65 34.66
N ASP A 392 6.78 -14.68 35.32
CA ASP A 392 5.97 -14.85 36.52
C ASP A 392 4.45 -15.01 36.25
N ALA A 393 4.03 -15.05 34.98
CA ALA A 393 2.62 -15.18 34.62
C ALA A 393 2.06 -16.56 35.04
N SER A 394 1.25 -16.58 36.09
CA SER A 394 0.60 -17.81 36.56
C SER A 394 -0.69 -18.11 35.79
N ASP A 395 -1.08 -19.39 35.78
CA ASP A 395 -2.35 -19.82 35.19
C ASP A 395 -3.56 -19.09 35.77
N GLU A 396 -3.50 -18.73 37.04
CA GLU A 396 -4.55 -17.97 37.71
C GLU A 396 -4.72 -16.58 37.09
N VAL A 397 -3.63 -15.83 36.88
CA VAL A 397 -3.70 -14.48 36.29
C VAL A 397 -4.08 -14.57 34.81
N ILE A 398 -3.55 -15.56 34.08
CA ILE A 398 -3.92 -15.82 32.68
C ILE A 398 -5.42 -16.10 32.57
N ASN A 399 -5.99 -16.91 33.45
CA ASN A 399 -7.40 -17.29 33.44
C ASN A 399 -8.37 -16.14 33.70
N ARG A 400 -7.91 -15.03 34.29
CA ARG A 400 -8.69 -13.80 34.51
C ARG A 400 -8.75 -12.88 33.28
N LEU A 401 -7.96 -13.15 32.24
CA LEU A 401 -8.01 -12.36 31.00
C LEU A 401 -9.31 -12.64 30.21
N PRO A 402 -9.78 -11.66 29.42
CA PRO A 402 -10.86 -11.89 28.46
C PRO A 402 -10.54 -13.04 27.49
N SER A 403 -11.58 -13.70 26.97
CA SER A 403 -11.44 -14.97 26.24
C SER A 403 -10.36 -14.96 25.16
N PHE A 404 -10.37 -13.94 24.32
CA PHE A 404 -9.37 -13.76 23.26
C PHE A 404 -7.93 -13.74 23.79
N PHE A 405 -7.64 -12.88 24.76
CA PHE A 405 -6.29 -12.71 25.31
C PHE A 405 -5.85 -13.90 26.18
N ASN A 406 -6.78 -14.59 26.83
CA ASN A 406 -6.50 -15.84 27.53
C ASN A 406 -6.06 -16.94 26.57
N VAL A 407 -6.79 -17.14 25.45
CA VAL A 407 -6.41 -18.12 24.42
C VAL A 407 -5.05 -17.76 23.83
N LEU A 408 -4.80 -16.48 23.55
CA LEU A 408 -3.50 -15.99 23.09
C LEU A 408 -2.40 -16.33 24.10
N ALA A 409 -2.56 -15.95 25.37
CA ALA A 409 -1.60 -16.23 26.44
C ALA A 409 -1.31 -17.73 26.57
N LYS A 410 -2.35 -18.57 26.59
CA LYS A 410 -2.21 -20.03 26.66
C LYS A 410 -1.51 -20.62 25.44
N SER A 411 -1.72 -20.07 24.24
CA SER A 411 -1.01 -20.51 23.04
C SER A 411 0.50 -20.24 23.10
N LEU A 412 0.90 -19.11 23.70
CA LEU A 412 2.31 -18.79 23.95
C LEU A 412 2.89 -19.67 25.07
N GLN A 413 2.15 -19.85 26.17
CA GLN A 413 2.58 -20.68 27.31
C GLN A 413 2.84 -22.14 26.91
N SER A 414 1.99 -22.68 26.03
CA SER A 414 2.03 -24.09 25.59
C SER A 414 2.83 -24.32 24.31
N ASN A 415 3.45 -23.28 23.73
CA ASN A 415 4.12 -23.34 22.42
C ASN A 415 3.23 -23.88 21.29
N THR A 416 1.93 -23.57 21.33
CA THR A 416 0.97 -23.94 20.28
C THR A 416 0.66 -22.79 19.31
N TYR A 417 1.24 -21.61 19.53
CA TYR A 417 1.20 -20.50 18.60
C TYR A 417 1.79 -20.92 17.23
N PRO A 418 1.15 -20.63 16.08
CA PRO A 418 1.61 -21.11 14.77
C PRO A 418 3.01 -20.62 14.40
N GLU A 419 4.02 -21.49 14.55
CA GLU A 419 5.44 -21.11 14.44
C GLU A 419 5.80 -20.50 13.09
N ALA A 420 5.31 -21.10 11.99
CA ALA A 420 5.56 -20.60 10.63
C ALA A 420 4.95 -19.22 10.35
N GLU A 421 3.99 -18.78 11.18
CA GLU A 421 3.31 -17.50 11.03
C GLU A 421 3.89 -16.41 11.93
N LYS A 422 4.65 -16.76 12.99
CA LYS A 422 5.24 -15.79 13.92
C LYS A 422 6.04 -14.70 13.21
N ARG A 423 6.78 -15.07 12.16
CA ARG A 423 7.54 -14.14 11.29
C ARG A 423 6.68 -12.97 10.78
N PHE A 424 5.40 -13.19 10.48
CA PHE A 424 4.50 -12.18 9.93
C PHE A 424 3.62 -11.57 11.02
N ARG A 425 3.18 -12.39 11.98
CA ARG A 425 2.29 -11.94 13.05
C ARG A 425 2.97 -11.04 14.06
N ILE A 426 4.25 -11.25 14.38
CA ILE A 426 4.98 -10.50 15.40
C ILE A 426 6.23 -9.90 14.77
N GLN A 427 6.25 -8.58 14.58
CA GLN A 427 7.40 -7.89 14.01
C GLN A 427 7.66 -6.56 14.71
N ALA A 428 8.91 -6.10 14.63
CA ALA A 428 9.29 -4.74 14.96
C ALA A 428 9.54 -3.96 13.66
N TYR A 429 8.85 -2.85 13.49
CA TYR A 429 8.89 -2.03 12.27
C TYR A 429 9.69 -0.76 12.52
N GLN A 430 10.74 -0.54 11.71
CA GLN A 430 11.59 0.64 11.81
C GLN A 430 10.97 1.86 11.13
N ALA A 431 11.40 3.05 11.54
CA ALA A 431 11.03 4.29 10.88
C ALA A 431 11.73 4.41 9.52
N TYR A 432 11.01 4.96 8.54
CA TYR A 432 11.53 5.29 7.23
C TYR A 432 11.48 6.80 6.97
N SER A 433 12.28 7.27 6.02
CA SER A 433 12.27 8.67 5.64
C SER A 433 10.97 9.05 4.91
N VAL A 434 10.52 10.30 5.05
CA VAL A 434 9.36 10.84 4.31
C VAL A 434 9.73 11.04 2.83
N PRO A 435 9.13 10.28 1.89
CA PRO A 435 9.55 10.30 0.48
C PRO A 435 9.45 11.67 -0.20
N GLU A 436 8.42 12.45 0.10
CA GLU A 436 8.13 13.75 -0.52
C GLU A 436 9.18 14.78 -0.14
N TYR A 437 9.52 14.87 1.16
CA TYR A 437 10.57 15.78 1.65
C TYR A 437 11.92 15.49 0.98
N TRP A 438 12.29 14.20 0.91
CA TRP A 438 13.56 13.81 0.30
C TRP A 438 13.54 13.94 -1.21
N GLY A 439 12.41 13.70 -1.86
CA GLY A 439 12.22 13.95 -3.28
C GLY A 439 12.47 15.40 -3.66
N ASP A 440 11.87 16.34 -2.94
CA ASP A 440 12.10 17.78 -3.11
C ASP A 440 13.57 18.15 -2.87
N LYS A 441 14.13 17.70 -1.74
CA LYS A 441 15.51 18.01 -1.34
C LYS A 441 16.56 17.45 -2.30
N LEU A 442 16.34 16.24 -2.82
CA LEU A 442 17.27 15.55 -3.70
C LEU A 442 17.00 15.82 -5.19
N ARG A 443 15.87 16.45 -5.51
CA ARG A 443 15.33 16.63 -6.86
C ARG A 443 15.17 15.29 -7.58
N THR A 444 14.49 14.36 -6.91
CA THR A 444 14.09 13.06 -7.44
C THR A 444 12.58 13.01 -7.55
N ASN A 445 12.04 12.08 -8.34
CA ASN A 445 10.67 11.62 -8.10
C ASN A 445 10.58 11.05 -6.67
N TYR A 446 9.38 11.03 -6.11
CA TYR A 446 9.17 10.56 -4.75
C TYR A 446 9.37 9.05 -4.68
N TYR A 447 10.10 8.58 -3.68
CA TYR A 447 10.24 7.14 -3.40
C TYR A 447 8.96 6.59 -2.75
N SER A 448 8.93 5.29 -2.43
CA SER A 448 7.72 4.67 -1.92
C SER A 448 7.46 4.94 -0.44
N PRO A 449 6.18 5.13 -0.04
CA PRO A 449 5.80 5.10 1.36
C PRO A 449 5.69 3.68 1.93
N LEU A 450 5.67 2.63 1.09
CA LEU A 450 5.36 1.25 1.48
C LEU A 450 6.56 0.43 2.01
N CYS A 451 7.41 1.04 2.84
CA CYS A 451 8.70 0.45 3.22
C CYS A 451 8.62 -0.74 4.22
N ASN A 452 7.48 -0.91 4.88
CA ASN A 452 7.25 -1.93 5.91
C ASN A 452 6.06 -2.87 5.56
N PRO A 453 6.24 -3.83 4.63
CA PRO A 453 5.23 -4.85 4.38
C PRO A 453 5.08 -5.78 5.60
N THR A 454 3.83 -6.11 5.97
CA THR A 454 3.56 -6.96 7.15
C THR A 454 3.48 -8.45 6.83
N GLY A 455 3.03 -8.79 5.61
CA GLY A 455 2.63 -10.16 5.25
C GLY A 455 1.25 -10.56 5.79
N ILE A 456 0.50 -9.61 6.33
CA ILE A 456 -0.89 -9.76 6.74
C ILE A 456 -1.80 -9.23 5.63
N ILE A 457 -2.85 -9.99 5.34
CA ILE A 457 -3.89 -9.64 4.37
C ILE A 457 -5.26 -9.57 5.05
N THR A 458 -6.14 -8.74 4.50
CA THR A 458 -7.52 -8.57 4.98
C THR A 458 -8.48 -8.48 3.81
N ASN A 459 -9.72 -8.96 3.98
CA ASN A 459 -10.82 -8.62 3.09
C ASN A 459 -11.54 -7.35 3.55
N ALA A 460 -12.36 -6.78 2.66
CA ALA A 460 -13.19 -5.62 2.97
C ALA A 460 -14.19 -5.94 4.08
N GLY A 461 -14.31 -5.05 5.06
CA GLY A 461 -15.22 -5.17 6.20
C GLY A 461 -14.76 -6.13 7.29
N GLU A 462 -13.66 -6.88 7.11
CA GLU A 462 -13.12 -7.75 8.16
C GLU A 462 -12.61 -6.90 9.33
N GLU A 463 -13.26 -7.02 10.49
CA GLU A 463 -12.73 -6.49 11.74
C GLU A 463 -11.45 -7.23 12.11
N MET A 464 -10.49 -6.49 12.67
CA MET A 464 -9.24 -7.04 13.18
C MET A 464 -8.81 -6.37 14.46
N VAL A 465 -8.12 -7.14 15.31
CA VAL A 465 -7.40 -6.66 16.48
C VAL A 465 -5.91 -6.60 16.15
N VAL A 466 -5.30 -5.44 16.43
CA VAL A 466 -3.87 -5.17 16.26
C VAL A 466 -3.32 -4.66 17.59
N LEU A 467 -2.29 -5.34 18.10
CA LEU A 467 -1.68 -5.04 19.40
C LEU A 467 -0.34 -4.36 19.16
N VAL A 468 -0.16 -3.17 19.73
CA VAL A 468 0.99 -2.31 19.40
C VAL A 468 1.70 -1.88 20.67
N ASP A 469 3.02 -1.88 20.64
CA ASP A 469 3.84 -1.32 21.72
C ASP A 469 5.06 -0.56 21.16
N GLY A 470 5.49 0.45 21.90
CA GLY A 470 6.69 1.21 21.59
C GLY A 470 6.53 2.36 20.60
N ILE A 471 5.29 2.79 20.26
CA ILE A 471 5.10 4.06 19.52
C ILE A 471 5.67 5.21 20.39
N PRO A 472 6.71 5.93 19.92
CA PRO A 472 7.27 7.04 20.68
C PRO A 472 6.26 8.20 20.83
N GLN A 473 6.36 8.95 21.94
CA GLN A 473 5.49 10.10 22.17
C GLN A 473 5.61 11.12 21.03
N GLY A 474 4.48 11.61 20.54
CA GLY A 474 4.42 12.59 19.44
C GLY A 474 4.62 11.99 18.04
N GLU A 475 4.81 10.68 17.91
CA GLU A 475 4.93 10.01 16.61
C GLU A 475 3.61 9.38 16.17
N SER A 476 3.32 9.52 14.87
CA SER A 476 2.13 8.92 14.24
C SER A 476 2.54 7.71 13.42
N ILE A 477 1.81 6.61 13.61
CA ILE A 477 1.98 5.37 12.86
C ILE A 477 0.60 4.90 12.41
N SER A 478 0.51 4.36 11.20
CA SER A 478 -0.72 3.79 10.66
C SER A 478 -0.48 2.44 9.99
N LEU A 479 -1.57 1.70 9.77
CA LEU A 479 -1.62 0.63 8.78
C LEU A 479 -2.28 1.16 7.51
N ARG A 480 -1.67 0.86 6.37
CA ARG A 480 -2.26 1.09 5.05
C ARG A 480 -2.65 -0.24 4.41
N CYS A 481 -3.91 -0.37 3.98
CA CYS A 481 -4.43 -1.49 3.21
C CYS A 481 -4.36 -1.17 1.72
N CYS A 482 -3.43 -1.81 1.00
CA CYS A 482 -3.21 -1.65 -0.43
C CYS A 482 -3.83 -2.81 -1.21
N SER A 483 -4.82 -2.51 -2.06
CA SER A 483 -5.61 -3.51 -2.79
C SER A 483 -4.91 -4.07 -4.03
N ASP A 484 -3.98 -3.32 -4.61
CA ASP A 484 -3.32 -3.67 -5.87
C ASP A 484 -1.79 -3.51 -5.76
N LEU A 485 -1.08 -3.54 -6.88
CA LEU A 485 0.37 -3.42 -6.96
C LEU A 485 0.88 -2.02 -6.53
N GLY A 486 0.08 -0.98 -6.75
CA GLY A 486 0.48 0.41 -6.46
C GLY A 486 0.41 0.80 -4.98
N PRO A 487 0.88 2.01 -4.63
CA PRO A 487 0.91 2.51 -3.26
C PRO A 487 -0.42 3.07 -2.74
N ASP A 488 -1.46 3.10 -3.58
CA ASP A 488 -2.80 3.53 -3.20
C ASP A 488 -3.39 2.57 -2.15
N GLY A 489 -4.02 3.15 -1.14
CA GLY A 489 -4.53 2.37 -0.03
C GLY A 489 -5.30 3.19 0.98
N GLU A 490 -6.05 2.48 1.81
CA GLU A 490 -6.80 3.07 2.92
C GLU A 490 -5.99 2.98 4.21
N GLU A 491 -5.97 4.04 5.01
CA GLU A 491 -5.19 4.09 6.26
C GLU A 491 -6.03 4.00 7.54
N ARG A 492 -5.40 3.44 8.57
CA ARG A 492 -5.88 3.40 9.96
C ARG A 492 -4.75 3.72 10.91
N PHE A 493 -4.84 4.83 11.63
CA PHE A 493 -3.87 5.20 12.64
C PHE A 493 -3.88 4.21 13.81
N LEU A 494 -2.70 3.94 14.35
CA LEU A 494 -2.49 3.06 15.50
C LEU A 494 -2.22 3.87 16.77
N LYS A 495 -2.55 3.28 17.92
CA LYS A 495 -2.08 3.69 19.25
C LYS A 495 -1.39 2.53 19.96
N ASN A 496 -0.55 2.81 20.95
CA ASN A 496 -0.05 1.79 21.86
C ASN A 496 -1.24 1.09 22.55
N GLY A 497 -1.17 -0.23 22.73
CA GLY A 497 -2.26 -1.05 23.26
C GLY A 497 -3.11 -1.71 22.19
N ILE A 498 -4.36 -1.98 22.54
CA ILE A 498 -5.34 -2.65 21.69
C ILE A 498 -5.92 -1.67 20.66
N ASN A 499 -5.81 -2.03 19.39
CA ASN A 499 -6.50 -1.37 18.28
C ASN A 499 -7.51 -2.35 17.67
N LYS A 500 -8.74 -1.90 17.41
CA LYS A 500 -9.77 -2.70 16.72
C LYS A 500 -10.48 -1.85 15.66
N PHE A 501 -10.43 -2.30 14.40
CA PHE A 501 -11.04 -1.61 13.26
C PHE A 501 -11.19 -2.57 12.07
N SER A 502 -11.81 -2.09 11.00
CA SER A 502 -11.83 -2.75 9.69
C SER A 502 -11.45 -1.75 8.58
N PHE A 503 -11.11 -2.29 7.40
CA PHE A 503 -10.91 -1.53 6.17
C PHE A 503 -12.11 -1.70 5.24
N SER A 504 -12.45 -0.65 4.49
CA SER A 504 -13.48 -0.70 3.44
C SER A 504 -13.04 -1.48 2.21
N ARG A 505 -11.73 -1.73 2.06
CA ARG A 505 -11.11 -2.46 0.95
C ARG A 505 -10.29 -3.65 1.42
N ALA A 506 -10.22 -4.66 0.55
CA ALA A 506 -9.36 -5.83 0.72
C ALA A 506 -7.93 -5.52 0.26
N GLY A 507 -6.91 -6.15 0.84
CA GLY A 507 -5.54 -5.89 0.42
C GLY A 507 -4.44 -6.38 1.36
N ASN A 508 -3.21 -6.00 1.01
CA ASN A 508 -2.00 -6.17 1.81
C ASN A 508 -1.87 -5.04 2.83
N LEU A 509 -1.48 -5.38 4.06
CA LEU A 509 -1.21 -4.39 5.09
C LEU A 509 0.26 -3.97 5.10
N PHE A 510 0.49 -2.66 5.13
CA PHE A 510 1.81 -2.03 5.31
C PHE A 510 1.78 -1.13 6.54
N VAL A 511 2.86 -1.10 7.31
CA VAL A 511 3.03 -0.13 8.40
C VAL A 511 3.59 1.17 7.82
N ILE A 512 2.89 2.28 8.00
CA ILE A 512 3.41 3.60 7.65
C ILE A 512 3.97 4.22 8.93
N TYR A 513 5.30 4.28 9.00
CA TYR A 513 6.04 4.89 10.10
C TYR A 513 7.16 5.73 9.50
N GLN A 514 6.93 7.03 9.42
CA GLN A 514 7.78 7.94 8.66
C GLN A 514 8.27 9.13 9.48
N LYS A 515 9.52 9.53 9.24
CA LYS A 515 10.13 10.73 9.82
C LYS A 515 10.99 11.44 8.78
N LEU A 516 11.15 12.76 8.88
CA LEU A 516 12.07 13.48 7.98
C LEU A 516 13.50 12.93 8.07
N ASP A 517 13.95 12.64 9.29
CA ASP A 517 15.19 11.92 9.59
C ASP A 517 14.85 10.75 10.52
N PRO A 518 14.87 9.49 10.02
CA PRO A 518 14.50 8.32 10.80
C PRO A 518 15.63 7.80 11.71
N ARG A 519 16.83 8.41 11.67
CA ARG A 519 17.95 7.95 12.49
C ARG A 519 17.63 8.08 13.98
N GLY A 520 17.98 7.05 14.74
CA GLY A 520 17.76 7.02 16.19
C GLY A 520 16.31 6.73 16.60
N MET A 521 15.38 6.62 15.66
CA MET A 521 14.00 6.21 15.96
C MET A 521 13.96 4.74 16.39
N LEU A 522 13.23 4.46 17.47
CA LEU A 522 12.99 3.09 17.92
C LEU A 522 12.00 2.39 16.98
N ALA A 523 12.23 1.11 16.74
CA ALA A 523 11.30 0.26 16.02
C ALA A 523 10.05 -0.01 16.88
N VAL A 524 8.88 -0.06 16.25
CA VAL A 524 7.59 -0.27 16.91
C VAL A 524 7.16 -1.72 16.77
N LYS A 525 6.81 -2.36 17.88
CA LYS A 525 6.43 -3.77 17.93
C LYS A 525 4.93 -3.88 17.66
N ILE A 526 4.57 -4.57 16.59
CA ILE A 526 3.17 -4.77 16.19
C ILE A 526 2.90 -6.27 16.09
N HIS A 527 1.79 -6.67 16.69
CA HIS A 527 1.32 -8.04 16.74
C HIS A 527 -0.08 -8.18 16.15
N PHE A 528 -0.20 -9.06 15.16
CA PHE A 528 -1.43 -9.54 14.54
C PHE A 528 -1.75 -10.97 15.04
N PRO A 529 -2.26 -11.12 16.27
CA PRO A 529 -2.56 -12.43 16.84
C PRO A 529 -3.47 -13.27 15.95
N PRO A 530 -3.38 -14.62 15.98
CA PRO A 530 -4.37 -15.50 15.38
C PRO A 530 -5.76 -15.15 15.92
N GLN A 531 -6.67 -14.81 15.03
CA GLN A 531 -7.95 -14.19 15.39
C GLN A 531 -9.06 -14.65 14.46
N TYR A 532 -10.26 -14.76 15.02
CA TYR A 532 -11.41 -15.32 14.33
C TYR A 532 -12.65 -14.49 14.61
N VAL A 533 -13.60 -14.50 13.68
CA VAL A 533 -15.00 -14.14 13.94
C VAL A 533 -15.82 -15.38 13.61
N GLU A 534 -16.54 -15.89 14.61
CA GLU A 534 -17.17 -17.21 14.57
C GLU A 534 -16.14 -18.32 14.27
N THR A 535 -16.04 -18.73 12.99
CA THR A 535 -15.13 -19.78 12.51
C THR A 535 -14.17 -19.30 11.42
N THR A 536 -14.31 -18.04 10.97
CA THR A 536 -13.50 -17.47 9.88
C THR A 536 -12.30 -16.75 10.45
N GLU A 537 -11.10 -17.10 9.94
CA GLU A 537 -9.86 -16.41 10.31
C GLU A 537 -9.83 -15.01 9.69
N HIS A 538 -9.62 -13.99 10.52
CA HIS A 538 -9.45 -12.59 10.09
C HIS A 538 -7.97 -12.18 10.18
N ALA A 539 -7.57 -11.11 9.48
CA ALA A 539 -6.18 -10.62 9.43
C ALA A 539 -5.18 -11.77 9.21
N ARG A 540 -5.40 -12.51 8.12
CA ARG A 540 -4.73 -13.78 7.83
C ARG A 540 -3.27 -13.53 7.46
N VAL A 541 -2.38 -14.45 7.83
CA VAL A 541 -1.03 -14.47 7.24
C VAL A 541 -1.14 -14.85 5.77
N GLY A 542 -0.70 -13.95 4.91
CA GLY A 542 -0.77 -14.07 3.47
C GLY A 542 0.34 -14.92 2.86
N PHE A 543 1.47 -15.16 3.56
CA PHE A 543 2.68 -15.80 3.02
C PHE A 543 3.15 -15.18 1.69
N ASN A 544 2.90 -13.89 1.52
CA ASN A 544 3.08 -13.17 0.26
C ASN A 544 4.07 -12.01 0.39
N VAL A 545 5.00 -12.12 1.35
CA VAL A 545 6.12 -11.20 1.53
C VAL A 545 7.38 -12.04 1.67
N TRP A 546 8.43 -11.68 0.93
CA TRP A 546 9.78 -12.22 1.09
C TRP A 546 10.77 -11.05 1.19
N ASP A 547 11.62 -11.07 2.21
CA ASP A 547 12.59 -10.02 2.52
C ASP A 547 14.01 -10.57 2.44
N LEU A 548 14.86 -9.97 1.60
CA LEU A 548 16.25 -10.36 1.38
C LEU A 548 17.07 -10.34 2.68
N THR A 549 16.78 -9.41 3.58
CA THR A 549 17.53 -9.23 4.83
C THR A 549 17.10 -10.20 5.94
N VAL A 550 15.88 -10.74 5.84
CA VAL A 550 15.32 -11.64 6.86
C VAL A 550 15.24 -13.08 6.38
N ASP A 551 14.62 -13.32 5.23
CA ASP A 551 14.28 -14.65 4.72
C ASP A 551 15.43 -15.25 3.88
N LYS A 552 16.23 -14.39 3.23
CA LYS A 552 17.58 -14.65 2.65
C LYS A 552 17.73 -15.73 1.58
N THR A 553 16.79 -16.67 1.45
CA THR A 553 16.95 -17.88 0.64
C THR A 553 15.83 -18.08 -0.36
N ASP A 554 16.17 -18.64 -1.52
CA ASP A 554 15.21 -18.98 -2.56
C ASP A 554 14.28 -20.12 -2.14
N ASP A 555 14.71 -20.99 -1.24
CA ASP A 555 13.87 -22.09 -0.73
C ASP A 555 12.72 -21.58 0.13
N LEU A 556 12.96 -20.57 0.98
CA LEU A 556 11.90 -19.89 1.72
C LEU A 556 10.97 -19.10 0.77
N PHE A 557 11.51 -18.45 -0.27
CA PHE A 557 10.67 -17.84 -1.30
C PHE A 557 9.73 -18.88 -1.94
N ARG A 558 10.25 -20.04 -2.34
CA ARG A 558 9.46 -21.14 -2.92
C ARG A 558 8.45 -21.73 -1.95
N GLU A 559 8.77 -21.75 -0.65
CA GLU A 559 7.81 -22.14 0.38
C GLU A 559 6.66 -21.13 0.46
N TYR A 560 6.98 -19.84 0.58
CA TYR A 560 5.99 -18.77 0.75
C TYR A 560 5.09 -18.65 -0.46
N ILE A 561 5.64 -18.60 -1.67
CA ILE A 561 4.84 -18.49 -2.89
C ILE A 561 3.87 -19.66 -3.10
N ARG A 562 4.20 -20.88 -2.64
CA ARG A 562 3.26 -22.01 -2.64
C ARG A 562 2.15 -21.87 -1.61
N LYS A 563 2.42 -21.25 -0.46
CA LYS A 563 1.47 -20.98 0.63
C LYS A 563 0.70 -19.67 0.46
N ALA A 564 1.07 -18.83 -0.50
CA ALA A 564 0.55 -17.49 -0.66
C ALA A 564 -0.97 -17.50 -0.87
N LYS A 565 -1.68 -16.72 -0.03
CA LYS A 565 -3.14 -16.61 0.01
C LYS A 565 -3.63 -15.40 -0.78
N SER A 566 -4.81 -15.50 -1.38
CA SER A 566 -5.49 -14.41 -2.07
C SER A 566 -6.41 -13.62 -1.14
N VAL A 567 -6.70 -12.39 -1.55
CA VAL A 567 -7.85 -11.61 -1.10
C VAL A 567 -8.86 -11.50 -2.24
N THR A 568 -10.14 -11.36 -1.92
CA THR A 568 -11.17 -11.14 -2.94
C THR A 568 -11.29 -9.64 -3.20
N LEU A 569 -10.94 -9.21 -4.41
CA LEU A 569 -11.01 -7.83 -4.89
C LEU A 569 -11.86 -7.77 -6.17
N ASP A 570 -12.88 -6.92 -6.18
CA ASP A 570 -13.79 -6.73 -7.33
C ASP A 570 -14.43 -8.04 -7.83
N GLY A 571 -14.72 -8.97 -6.91
CA GLY A 571 -15.28 -10.28 -7.24
C GLY A 571 -14.29 -11.29 -7.82
N SER A 572 -12.99 -10.98 -7.80
CA SER A 572 -11.91 -11.87 -8.24
C SER A 572 -10.86 -12.07 -7.14
N ASP A 573 -10.34 -13.29 -7.04
CA ASP A 573 -9.23 -13.56 -6.12
C ASP A 573 -7.92 -13.04 -6.71
N LYS A 574 -7.27 -12.13 -5.99
CA LYS A 574 -5.96 -11.58 -6.34
C LYS A 574 -4.96 -11.89 -5.24
N CYS A 575 -3.76 -12.30 -5.64
CA CYS A 575 -2.63 -12.50 -4.75
C CYS A 575 -1.47 -11.64 -5.22
N VAL A 576 -1.31 -10.47 -4.60
CA VAL A 576 -0.13 -9.61 -4.78
C VAL A 576 0.96 -10.10 -3.83
N PHE A 577 2.13 -10.39 -4.38
CA PHE A 577 3.33 -10.84 -3.67
C PHE A 577 4.36 -9.71 -3.63
N VAL A 578 4.96 -9.50 -2.46
CA VAL A 578 5.92 -8.44 -2.19
C VAL A 578 7.33 -9.02 -2.03
N LEU A 579 8.29 -8.52 -2.78
CA LEU A 579 9.72 -8.82 -2.58
C LEU A 579 10.42 -7.57 -2.05
N LYS A 580 11.09 -7.67 -0.91
CA LYS A 580 11.78 -6.55 -0.27
C LYS A 580 13.29 -6.77 -0.29
N GLY A 581 14.01 -5.81 -0.84
CA GLY A 581 15.48 -5.73 -0.84
C GLY A 581 15.97 -4.74 0.22
N ARG A 582 17.25 -4.36 0.14
CA ARG A 582 17.84 -3.35 1.04
C ARG A 582 17.41 -1.94 0.65
N LYS A 583 17.21 -1.68 -0.64
CA LYS A 583 16.86 -0.36 -1.20
C LYS A 583 15.65 -0.39 -2.13
N ILE A 584 15.10 -1.57 -2.41
CA ILE A 584 14.00 -1.76 -3.35
C ILE A 584 12.83 -2.57 -2.76
N LEU A 585 11.63 -2.34 -3.27
CA LEU A 585 10.41 -3.09 -3.02
C LEU A 585 9.80 -3.47 -4.37
N PHE A 586 9.51 -4.74 -4.60
CA PHE A 586 8.69 -5.18 -5.73
C PHE A 586 7.31 -5.59 -5.26
N THR A 587 6.30 -5.24 -6.04
CA THR A 587 4.94 -5.80 -5.94
C THR A 587 4.58 -6.41 -7.28
N ALA A 588 4.32 -7.71 -7.28
CA ALA A 588 3.95 -8.47 -8.47
C ALA A 588 2.80 -9.41 -8.17
N LEU A 589 2.06 -9.83 -9.20
CA LEU A 589 1.10 -10.92 -9.03
C LEU A 589 1.83 -12.23 -8.74
N LYS A 590 1.33 -13.01 -7.80
CA LYS A 590 1.85 -14.34 -7.43
C LYS A 590 2.08 -15.20 -8.67
N ASP A 591 1.12 -15.24 -9.59
CA ASP A 591 1.19 -16.09 -10.78
C ASP A 591 2.34 -15.69 -11.71
N LEU A 592 2.67 -14.40 -11.81
CA LEU A 592 3.84 -13.92 -12.56
C LEU A 592 5.13 -14.50 -11.97
N LEU A 593 5.33 -14.33 -10.66
CA LEU A 593 6.53 -14.82 -9.97
C LEU A 593 6.62 -16.35 -9.98
N GLN A 594 5.49 -17.03 -9.74
CA GLN A 594 5.42 -18.49 -9.71
C GLN A 594 5.72 -19.08 -11.09
N ASN A 595 5.15 -18.51 -12.15
CA ASN A 595 5.43 -18.94 -13.51
C ASN A 595 6.92 -18.73 -13.84
N GLN A 596 7.49 -17.58 -13.51
CA GLN A 596 8.91 -17.34 -13.75
C GLN A 596 9.82 -18.33 -13.03
N ASP A 597 9.57 -18.62 -11.74
CA ASP A 597 10.38 -19.61 -11.03
C ASP A 597 10.14 -21.04 -11.55
N ASN A 598 8.91 -21.41 -11.93
CA ASN A 598 8.64 -22.73 -12.50
C ASN A 598 9.41 -22.96 -13.82
N PHE A 599 9.49 -21.95 -14.69
CA PHE A 599 10.16 -22.05 -15.98
C PHE A 599 11.68 -21.89 -15.89
N LYS A 600 12.17 -21.00 -15.02
CA LYS A 600 13.60 -20.66 -14.96
C LYS A 600 14.34 -21.31 -13.80
N GLN A 601 13.64 -21.56 -12.69
CA GLN A 601 14.18 -22.08 -11.43
C GLN A 601 15.30 -21.20 -10.87
N TYR A 602 15.15 -19.88 -11.05
CA TYR A 602 16.16 -18.90 -10.69
C TYR A 602 16.06 -18.47 -9.24
N GLY A 603 14.90 -18.56 -8.60
CA GLY A 603 14.65 -17.92 -7.31
C GLY A 603 14.58 -16.39 -7.45
N VAL A 604 14.74 -15.69 -6.33
CA VAL A 604 14.62 -14.23 -6.24
C VAL A 604 15.86 -13.54 -5.67
N VAL A 605 16.72 -14.25 -4.93
CA VAL A 605 17.86 -13.64 -4.22
C VAL A 605 18.75 -12.83 -5.15
N ARG A 606 19.21 -13.41 -6.26
CA ARG A 606 20.15 -12.74 -7.19
C ARG A 606 19.50 -11.57 -7.93
N GLY A 607 18.21 -11.68 -8.24
CA GLY A 607 17.46 -10.58 -8.86
C GLY A 607 17.32 -9.40 -7.91
N MET A 608 16.94 -9.66 -6.66
CA MET A 608 16.87 -8.62 -5.63
C MET A 608 18.23 -7.95 -5.37
N GLU A 609 19.31 -8.73 -5.29
CA GLU A 609 20.66 -8.19 -5.16
C GLU A 609 21.09 -7.35 -6.37
N ARG A 610 20.75 -7.78 -7.59
CA ARG A 610 21.05 -7.01 -8.82
C ARG A 610 20.36 -5.65 -8.76
N TRP A 611 19.08 -5.60 -8.42
CA TRP A 611 18.34 -4.34 -8.34
C TRP A 611 18.78 -3.42 -7.19
N ASP A 612 19.12 -3.97 -6.03
CA ASP A 612 19.77 -3.19 -4.96
C ASP A 612 21.07 -2.54 -5.47
N ASN A 613 21.89 -3.26 -6.25
CA ASN A 613 23.11 -2.73 -6.83
C ASN A 613 22.86 -1.63 -7.87
N LEU A 614 21.81 -1.77 -8.70
CA LEU A 614 21.43 -0.72 -9.66
C LEU A 614 21.14 0.60 -8.93
N ILE A 615 20.37 0.55 -7.84
CA ILE A 615 20.08 1.73 -7.02
C ILE A 615 21.35 2.27 -6.36
N ASP A 616 22.20 1.41 -5.81
CA ASP A 616 23.49 1.82 -5.22
C ASP A 616 24.34 2.62 -6.22
N TRP A 617 24.42 2.16 -7.48
CA TRP A 617 25.19 2.84 -8.53
C TRP A 617 24.59 4.19 -8.93
N GLU A 618 23.27 4.28 -9.10
CA GLU A 618 22.67 5.57 -9.45
C GLU A 618 22.75 6.59 -8.31
N GLN A 619 22.54 6.13 -7.06
CA GLN A 619 22.69 6.99 -5.88
C GLN A 619 24.14 7.46 -5.68
N GLU A 620 25.13 6.61 -5.97
CA GLU A 620 26.56 6.98 -6.00
C GLU A 620 26.82 8.09 -7.03
N LEU A 621 26.26 7.97 -8.24
CA LEU A 621 26.49 8.93 -9.31
C LEU A 621 25.82 10.28 -9.01
N ALA A 622 24.61 10.26 -8.46
CA ALA A 622 23.82 11.44 -8.13
C ALA A 622 24.13 12.04 -6.74
N ALA A 623 25.15 11.54 -6.02
CA ALA A 623 25.46 11.97 -4.65
C ALA A 623 24.25 11.91 -3.68
N ILE A 624 23.40 10.89 -3.84
CA ILE A 624 22.29 10.58 -2.92
C ILE A 624 22.79 9.68 -1.79
N ASP A 625 23.80 8.85 -2.08
CA ASP A 625 24.50 8.00 -1.13
C ASP A 625 25.08 8.75 0.08
N THR A 626 25.36 10.05 -0.05
CA THR A 626 25.72 10.94 1.06
C THR A 626 24.68 10.91 2.20
N TYR A 627 23.40 10.71 1.87
CA TYR A 627 22.29 10.65 2.83
C TYR A 627 21.78 9.22 3.05
N SER A 628 21.82 8.36 2.03
CA SER A 628 21.36 6.98 2.20
C SER A 628 22.33 6.11 2.98
N ASN A 629 23.64 6.37 2.89
CA ASN A 629 24.65 5.64 3.69
C ASN A 629 24.63 6.02 5.17
N THR A 630 24.16 7.23 5.52
CA THR A 630 24.01 7.68 6.91
C THR A 630 22.70 7.21 7.54
N GLY A 631 21.74 6.77 6.72
CA GLY A 631 20.38 6.40 7.13
C GLY A 631 19.42 7.59 7.24
N GLU A 632 19.84 8.80 6.87
CA GLU A 632 18.96 9.97 6.80
C GLU A 632 17.85 9.78 5.76
N PHE A 633 18.21 9.18 4.64
CA PHE A 633 17.32 8.82 3.55
C PHE A 633 17.33 7.30 3.34
N ASN A 634 16.33 6.60 3.86
CA ASN A 634 16.26 5.13 3.81
C ASN A 634 15.00 4.60 3.11
N SER A 635 14.15 5.46 2.54
CA SER A 635 12.96 5.06 1.78
C SER A 635 13.35 4.11 0.63
N LEU A 636 12.49 3.15 0.33
CA LEU A 636 12.71 2.15 -0.70
C LEU A 636 12.18 2.64 -2.06
N MET A 637 12.92 2.32 -3.13
CA MET A 637 12.39 2.43 -4.50
C MET A 637 11.34 1.33 -4.71
N HIS A 638 10.17 1.66 -5.24
CA HIS A 638 9.12 0.65 -5.47
C HIS A 638 8.96 0.38 -6.95
N VAL A 639 9.00 -0.90 -7.32
CA VAL A 639 8.76 -1.39 -8.66
C VAL A 639 7.47 -2.21 -8.67
N THR A 640 6.55 -1.83 -9.54
CA THR A 640 5.30 -2.56 -9.81
C THR A 640 5.42 -3.36 -11.10
N THR A 641 4.55 -4.36 -11.26
CA THR A 641 4.42 -5.12 -12.52
C THR A 641 3.00 -5.08 -13.06
N PHE A 642 2.45 -3.89 -13.29
CA PHE A 642 1.20 -3.74 -14.04
C PHE A 642 1.38 -4.32 -15.45
N THR A 643 0.28 -4.63 -16.12
CA THR A 643 0.28 -5.37 -17.39
C THR A 643 1.12 -4.68 -18.46
N ASP A 644 0.91 -3.38 -18.66
CA ASP A 644 1.49 -2.63 -19.78
C ASP A 644 2.31 -1.42 -19.32
N GLY A 645 3.30 -1.06 -20.13
CA GLY A 645 4.09 0.15 -20.00
C GLY A 645 5.36 0.00 -19.16
N LEU A 646 6.40 0.71 -19.59
CA LEU A 646 7.63 0.96 -18.84
C LEU A 646 7.64 2.46 -18.58
N TYR A 647 7.59 2.84 -17.31
CA TYR A 647 7.58 4.24 -16.92
C TYR A 647 7.97 4.40 -15.46
N ALA A 648 8.52 5.56 -15.14
CA ALA A 648 8.77 6.03 -13.79
C ALA A 648 7.83 7.18 -13.44
N THR A 649 7.30 7.18 -12.22
CA THR A 649 6.48 8.27 -11.69
C THR A 649 6.75 8.45 -10.21
N ASN A 650 6.10 9.44 -9.57
CA ASN A 650 6.15 9.53 -8.12
C ASN A 650 5.65 8.24 -7.49
N TYR A 651 6.37 7.81 -6.46
CA TYR A 651 6.16 6.63 -5.63
C TYR A 651 6.57 5.28 -6.23
N TYR A 652 6.58 5.10 -7.55
CA TYR A 652 6.95 3.81 -8.14
C TYR A 652 7.41 3.89 -9.61
N ILE A 653 8.10 2.82 -10.03
CA ILE A 653 8.40 2.49 -11.42
C ILE A 653 7.53 1.30 -11.83
N ASN A 654 6.96 1.32 -13.03
CA ASN A 654 6.31 0.13 -13.58
C ASN A 654 7.23 -0.61 -14.53
N MET A 655 7.53 -1.87 -14.21
CA MET A 655 8.17 -2.83 -15.10
C MET A 655 7.09 -3.78 -15.63
N ALA A 656 6.63 -3.56 -16.87
CA ALA A 656 5.56 -4.33 -17.48
C ALA A 656 5.69 -5.85 -17.20
N ALA A 657 4.63 -6.48 -16.71
CA ALA A 657 4.63 -7.92 -16.45
C ALA A 657 4.96 -8.72 -17.72
N GLY A 658 4.44 -8.25 -18.86
CA GLY A 658 4.50 -8.93 -20.17
C GLY A 658 3.70 -10.23 -20.19
N ASP A 659 3.58 -10.85 -21.37
CA ASP A 659 3.08 -12.22 -21.45
C ASP A 659 4.17 -13.20 -20.99
N VAL A 660 3.89 -13.94 -19.93
CA VAL A 660 4.81 -14.91 -19.34
C VAL A 660 5.19 -16.03 -20.31
N SER A 661 4.33 -16.33 -21.29
CA SER A 661 4.45 -17.42 -22.27
C SER A 661 5.19 -17.04 -23.56
N THR A 662 5.35 -15.75 -23.86
CA THR A 662 6.05 -15.25 -25.06
C THR A 662 7.48 -14.79 -24.73
N LYS A 663 8.30 -14.56 -25.76
CA LYS A 663 9.67 -14.02 -25.64
C LYS A 663 9.67 -12.48 -25.56
N ASP A 664 8.78 -11.89 -24.78
CA ASP A 664 8.62 -10.44 -24.83
C ASP A 664 9.79 -9.73 -24.16
N GLY A 665 10.27 -8.66 -24.82
CA GLY A 665 11.52 -7.95 -24.57
C GLY A 665 11.68 -7.34 -23.18
N TRP A 666 11.42 -6.04 -23.02
CA TRP A 666 11.86 -5.19 -21.89
C TRP A 666 11.02 -5.34 -20.60
N GLY A 667 10.23 -6.40 -20.47
CA GLY A 667 9.36 -6.63 -19.30
C GLY A 667 10.08 -7.29 -18.12
N PHE A 668 9.41 -7.33 -16.96
CA PHE A 668 9.93 -7.90 -15.70
C PHE A 668 10.61 -9.27 -15.89
N LYS A 669 10.11 -10.10 -16.81
CA LYS A 669 10.71 -11.38 -17.19
C LYS A 669 12.20 -11.30 -17.55
N ASN A 670 12.65 -10.37 -18.38
CA ASN A 670 14.07 -10.35 -18.79
C ASN A 670 14.91 -9.36 -17.98
N ASN A 671 14.25 -8.54 -17.17
CA ASN A 671 14.83 -7.38 -16.50
C ASN A 671 14.93 -7.55 -14.97
N PHE A 672 14.69 -8.76 -14.44
CA PHE A 672 14.76 -9.03 -13.00
C PHE A 672 16.05 -9.72 -12.54
N ASP A 673 16.43 -10.85 -13.16
CA ASP A 673 17.57 -11.67 -12.74
C ASP A 673 18.80 -11.47 -13.65
N PRO A 674 20.01 -11.34 -13.09
CA PRO A 674 21.23 -11.12 -13.87
C PRO A 674 21.50 -12.19 -14.94
N ARG A 675 21.06 -13.45 -14.74
CA ARG A 675 21.22 -14.51 -15.75
C ARG A 675 20.46 -14.22 -17.05
N ASP A 676 19.42 -13.41 -17.02
CA ASP A 676 18.71 -12.95 -18.22
C ASP A 676 19.13 -11.54 -18.62
N MET A 677 19.40 -10.68 -17.64
CA MET A 677 19.80 -9.30 -17.91
C MET A 677 21.16 -9.24 -18.62
N ASP A 678 22.11 -10.11 -18.24
CA ASP A 678 23.44 -10.20 -18.85
C ASP A 678 23.44 -10.81 -20.28
N LYS A 679 22.28 -11.22 -20.82
CA LYS A 679 22.19 -11.77 -22.19
C LYS A 679 22.05 -10.71 -23.26
N ASN A 680 21.49 -9.55 -22.95
CA ASN A 680 21.31 -8.45 -23.88
C ASN A 680 21.43 -7.12 -23.13
N GLN A 681 22.19 -6.18 -23.68
CA GLN A 681 22.34 -4.84 -23.11
C GLN A 681 20.99 -4.15 -22.83
N ASP A 682 19.97 -4.34 -23.68
CA ASP A 682 18.63 -3.75 -23.48
C ASP A 682 18.00 -4.18 -22.14
N ASN A 683 18.31 -5.38 -21.66
CA ASN A 683 17.72 -5.92 -20.45
C ASN A 683 18.28 -5.23 -19.17
N GLU A 684 19.41 -4.54 -19.28
CA GLU A 684 20.00 -3.74 -18.21
C GLU A 684 19.77 -2.25 -18.46
N TRP A 685 19.70 -1.85 -19.73
CA TRP A 685 19.40 -0.48 -20.13
C TRP A 685 18.01 -0.02 -19.68
N GLY A 686 16.97 -0.84 -19.88
CA GLY A 686 15.60 -0.50 -19.46
C GLY A 686 15.50 -0.15 -17.97
N PRO A 687 15.89 -1.04 -17.06
CA PRO A 687 15.95 -0.76 -15.63
C PRO A 687 16.73 0.51 -15.29
N GLY A 688 17.93 0.70 -15.84
CA GLY A 688 18.73 1.90 -15.58
C GLY A 688 18.17 3.18 -16.23
N HIS A 689 17.34 3.08 -17.26
CA HIS A 689 16.66 4.23 -17.89
C HIS A 689 15.50 4.72 -17.02
N GLU A 690 14.66 3.80 -16.54
CA GLU A 690 13.52 4.13 -15.68
C GLU A 690 13.95 4.54 -14.27
N LEU A 691 14.96 3.87 -13.70
CA LEU A 691 15.59 4.34 -12.45
C LEU A 691 16.24 5.72 -12.66
N GLY A 692 16.87 5.95 -13.81
CA GLY A 692 17.42 7.25 -14.17
C GLY A 692 16.37 8.37 -14.21
N HIS A 693 15.14 8.09 -14.64
CA HIS A 693 14.04 9.05 -14.55
C HIS A 693 13.72 9.43 -13.10
N MET A 694 13.85 8.51 -12.15
CA MET A 694 13.70 8.84 -10.73
C MET A 694 14.78 9.81 -10.24
N HIS A 695 15.98 9.82 -10.84
CA HIS A 695 17.15 10.54 -10.32
C HIS A 695 17.61 11.77 -11.12
N GLN A 696 17.09 12.00 -12.32
CA GLN A 696 17.62 13.02 -13.24
C GLN A 696 17.26 14.48 -12.88
N GLY A 697 16.37 14.73 -11.91
CA GLY A 697 15.74 16.05 -11.72
C GLY A 697 16.71 17.21 -11.47
N ALA A 698 17.90 16.96 -10.93
CA ALA A 698 18.93 18.00 -10.73
C ALA A 698 19.65 18.43 -12.03
N ILE A 699 19.58 17.62 -13.09
CA ILE A 699 20.29 17.83 -14.36
C ILE A 699 19.38 17.86 -15.59
N ASN A 700 18.06 17.78 -15.38
CA ASN A 700 17.07 17.67 -16.44
C ASN A 700 16.33 19.00 -16.71
N TRP A 701 15.99 19.24 -17.96
CA TRP A 701 15.02 20.24 -18.42
C TRP A 701 14.30 19.74 -19.68
N PRO A 702 13.14 20.31 -20.08
CA PRO A 702 12.50 19.95 -21.34
C PRO A 702 13.48 20.07 -22.52
N SER A 703 13.55 19.04 -23.38
CA SER A 703 14.60 18.74 -24.38
C SER A 703 15.74 17.82 -23.91
N THR A 704 15.74 17.38 -22.65
CA THR A 704 16.69 16.37 -22.14
C THR A 704 16.06 15.28 -21.27
N THR A 705 14.73 15.20 -21.20
CA THR A 705 14.02 14.24 -20.33
C THR A 705 14.37 12.80 -20.67
N GLU A 706 14.62 12.50 -21.94
CA GLU A 706 14.84 11.14 -22.46
C GLU A 706 16.32 10.82 -22.74
N SER A 707 17.21 11.73 -22.32
CA SER A 707 18.66 11.63 -22.54
C SER A 707 19.50 11.96 -21.32
N SER A 708 19.05 12.84 -20.43
CA SER A 708 19.79 13.14 -19.19
C SER A 708 19.77 11.96 -18.22
N ASN A 709 18.68 11.19 -18.16
CA ASN A 709 18.59 9.92 -17.42
C ASN A 709 19.55 8.85 -17.99
N ASN A 710 19.85 8.88 -19.28
CA ASN A 710 20.80 7.92 -19.90
C ASN A 710 22.26 8.09 -19.44
N LEU A 711 22.58 9.12 -18.65
CA LEU A 711 23.81 9.16 -17.85
C LEU A 711 23.86 7.94 -16.90
N PHE A 712 22.74 7.68 -16.21
CA PHE A 712 22.60 6.54 -15.31
C PHE A 712 22.61 5.21 -16.05
N SER A 713 21.87 5.09 -17.16
CA SER A 713 21.84 3.86 -17.96
C SER A 713 23.23 3.49 -18.51
N ASN A 714 23.99 4.46 -19.02
CA ASN A 714 25.38 4.23 -19.43
C ASN A 714 26.30 3.89 -18.25
N TYR A 715 26.07 4.48 -17.07
CA TYR A 715 26.83 4.16 -15.87
C TYR A 715 26.56 2.73 -15.37
N VAL A 716 25.31 2.28 -15.40
CA VAL A 716 24.90 0.89 -15.15
C VAL A 716 25.61 -0.06 -16.13
N VAL A 717 25.54 0.23 -17.43
CA VAL A 717 26.24 -0.53 -18.47
C VAL A 717 27.74 -0.63 -18.19
N TYR A 718 28.36 0.48 -17.77
CA TYR A 718 29.77 0.51 -17.38
C TYR A 718 30.05 -0.37 -16.16
N LYS A 719 29.24 -0.31 -15.10
CA LYS A 719 29.39 -1.10 -13.87
C LYS A 719 29.24 -2.60 -14.11
N ILE A 720 28.33 -3.00 -15.00
CA ILE A 720 28.17 -4.39 -15.45
C ILE A 720 29.42 -4.87 -16.21
N ASN A 721 30.12 -3.94 -16.87
CA ASN A 721 31.43 -4.17 -17.47
C ASN A 721 31.45 -5.24 -18.59
N GLN A 722 30.30 -5.47 -19.22
CA GLN A 722 30.13 -6.43 -20.32
C GLN A 722 29.88 -5.75 -21.68
N TRP A 723 29.27 -4.58 -21.69
CA TRP A 723 28.81 -3.90 -22.91
C TRP A 723 29.54 -2.57 -23.15
N GLY A 724 29.43 -2.03 -24.36
CA GLY A 724 29.86 -0.66 -24.70
C GLY A 724 28.77 0.38 -24.39
N SER A 725 29.13 1.65 -24.21
CA SER A 725 28.14 2.71 -24.01
C SER A 725 27.23 2.92 -25.24
N ARG A 726 26.02 3.45 -25.05
CA ARG A 726 25.11 3.86 -26.14
C ARG A 726 25.27 5.31 -26.58
N GLY A 727 24.59 5.64 -27.67
CA GLY A 727 24.49 6.97 -28.25
C GLY A 727 25.23 7.13 -29.57
N SER A 728 24.88 8.18 -30.30
CA SER A 728 25.36 8.46 -31.66
C SER A 728 26.85 8.79 -31.72
N SER A 729 27.41 8.72 -32.93
CA SER A 729 28.81 9.08 -33.20
C SER A 729 29.11 10.57 -33.00
N ILE A 730 30.38 10.89 -32.75
CA ILE A 730 30.90 12.27 -32.76
C ILE A 730 30.77 12.91 -34.16
N GLY A 731 30.79 12.12 -35.23
CA GLY A 731 30.49 12.60 -36.59
C GLY A 731 29.04 13.10 -36.74
N THR A 732 28.09 12.45 -36.06
CA THR A 732 26.69 12.89 -36.00
C THR A 732 26.57 14.24 -35.29
N LEU A 733 27.30 14.45 -34.20
CA LEU A 733 27.36 15.75 -33.52
C LEU A 733 27.85 16.85 -34.46
N ALA A 734 28.93 16.60 -35.21
CA ALA A 734 29.43 17.57 -36.20
C ALA A 734 28.36 17.91 -37.25
N ALA A 735 27.64 16.90 -37.75
CA ALA A 735 26.57 17.07 -38.72
C ALA A 735 25.43 17.94 -38.19
N TYR A 736 24.92 17.65 -37.00
CA TYR A 736 23.88 18.48 -36.39
C TYR A 736 24.40 19.90 -36.10
N ARG A 737 25.59 20.02 -35.52
CA ARG A 737 26.12 21.33 -35.12
C ARG A 737 26.48 22.24 -36.29
N TYR A 738 26.91 21.72 -37.44
CA TYR A 738 27.51 22.55 -38.50
C TYR A 738 26.88 22.41 -39.89
N ALA A 739 25.98 21.44 -40.15
CA ALA A 739 25.41 21.21 -41.48
C ALA A 739 23.87 21.15 -41.53
N PRO A 740 23.18 22.31 -41.49
CA PRO A 740 23.67 23.66 -41.21
C PRO A 740 23.82 23.92 -39.69
N PRO A 741 24.34 25.09 -39.26
CA PRO A 741 24.40 25.45 -37.84
C PRO A 741 23.06 25.28 -37.11
N THR A 742 23.03 24.43 -36.09
CA THR A 742 21.80 24.06 -35.36
C THR A 742 22.02 24.17 -33.85
N PRO A 743 21.11 24.81 -33.10
CA PRO A 743 21.16 24.85 -31.63
C PRO A 743 20.83 23.47 -31.02
N TRP A 744 21.33 23.22 -29.81
CA TRP A 744 21.11 21.99 -29.01
C TRP A 744 19.67 21.47 -29.09
N SER A 745 18.72 22.34 -28.78
CA SER A 745 17.28 22.01 -28.64
C SER A 745 16.59 21.68 -29.97
N ARG A 746 17.31 21.77 -31.09
CA ARG A 746 16.80 21.53 -32.45
C ARG A 746 17.60 20.48 -33.21
N PHE A 747 18.49 19.74 -32.54
CA PHE A 747 19.13 18.58 -33.16
C PHE A 747 18.08 17.61 -33.70
N MET A 748 18.30 17.07 -34.90
CA MET A 748 17.34 16.24 -35.67
C MET A 748 16.03 16.91 -36.10
N HIS A 749 15.73 18.15 -35.69
CA HIS A 749 14.49 18.81 -36.11
C HIS A 749 14.50 19.07 -37.62
N PRO A 750 13.41 18.78 -38.35
CA PRO A 750 13.40 18.91 -39.79
C PRO A 750 13.53 20.37 -40.22
N ARG A 751 14.06 20.57 -41.42
CA ARG A 751 14.13 21.88 -42.06
C ARG A 751 13.54 21.79 -43.45
N ASP A 752 12.95 22.89 -43.90
CA ASP A 752 12.61 23.07 -45.30
C ASP A 752 13.92 23.08 -46.12
N PRO A 753 14.04 22.24 -47.16
CA PRO A 753 15.29 22.06 -47.88
C PRO A 753 15.70 23.28 -48.72
N ASN A 754 14.77 24.19 -49.02
CA ASN A 754 15.02 25.36 -49.86
C ASN A 754 15.38 26.60 -49.02
N THR A 755 14.75 26.77 -47.86
CA THR A 755 14.90 27.94 -46.98
C THR A 755 15.81 27.67 -45.79
N LEU A 756 16.06 26.40 -45.45
CA LEU A 756 16.77 25.93 -44.25
C LEU A 756 16.10 26.32 -42.93
N ALA A 757 14.90 26.90 -42.97
CA ALA A 757 14.10 27.17 -41.78
C ALA A 757 13.59 25.87 -41.16
N PHE A 758 13.44 25.82 -39.84
CA PHE A 758 12.88 24.66 -39.15
C PHE A 758 11.41 24.45 -39.52
N THR A 759 11.04 23.19 -39.72
CA THR A 759 9.67 22.75 -40.02
C THR A 759 9.32 21.52 -39.18
N PRO A 760 8.30 21.58 -38.31
CA PRO A 760 7.48 22.76 -38.03
C PRO A 760 8.27 23.84 -37.25
N GLN A 761 7.84 25.09 -37.38
CA GLN A 761 8.43 26.21 -36.64
C GLN A 761 8.22 26.04 -35.13
N ASP A 762 7.03 25.60 -34.73
CA ASP A 762 6.67 25.22 -33.36
C ASP A 762 6.30 23.74 -33.34
N MET A 763 6.77 22.98 -32.35
CA MET A 763 6.44 21.55 -32.23
C MET A 763 5.10 21.33 -31.54
N THR A 764 4.37 20.33 -32.04
CA THR A 764 3.17 19.80 -31.41
C THR A 764 3.43 18.42 -30.80
N SER A 765 2.45 17.88 -30.07
CA SER A 765 2.50 16.49 -29.57
C SER A 765 2.76 15.48 -30.68
N ASP A 766 2.19 15.71 -31.86
CA ASP A 766 2.28 14.80 -33.00
C ASP A 766 3.69 14.80 -33.62
N ASP A 767 4.49 15.83 -33.37
CA ASP A 767 5.83 15.98 -33.93
C ASP A 767 6.91 15.40 -33.01
N ALA A 768 6.60 15.28 -31.72
CA ALA A 768 7.57 14.95 -30.68
C ALA A 768 8.23 13.57 -30.83
N ASN A 769 7.58 12.64 -31.54
CA ASN A 769 8.10 11.28 -31.77
C ASN A 769 8.31 10.96 -33.26
N LYS A 770 8.43 11.99 -34.12
CA LYS A 770 8.72 11.83 -35.56
C LYS A 770 10.21 11.99 -35.84
N TYR A 771 10.66 11.48 -36.98
CA TYR A 771 12.02 11.69 -37.50
C TYR A 771 13.14 11.18 -36.58
N GLY A 772 12.84 10.21 -35.71
CA GLY A 772 13.80 9.69 -34.72
C GLY A 772 13.95 10.56 -33.48
N LEU A 773 13.10 11.59 -33.31
CA LEU A 773 12.94 12.28 -32.03
C LEU A 773 12.21 11.37 -31.04
N TYR A 774 12.52 11.55 -29.77
CA TYR A 774 11.80 10.94 -28.65
C TYR A 774 11.38 12.08 -27.72
N GLN A 775 10.09 12.37 -27.63
CA GLN A 775 9.57 13.52 -26.86
C GLN A 775 10.23 14.87 -27.21
N GLY A 776 10.50 15.09 -28.50
CA GLY A 776 11.02 16.33 -29.04
C GLY A 776 12.55 16.47 -28.97
N GLU A 777 13.27 15.46 -28.46
CA GLU A 777 14.72 15.47 -28.34
C GLU A 777 15.42 14.40 -29.19
N ALA A 778 16.70 14.64 -29.48
CA ALA A 778 17.57 13.75 -30.23
C ALA A 778 18.32 12.83 -29.24
N SER A 779 17.57 11.98 -28.52
CA SER A 779 18.05 11.31 -27.30
C SER A 779 19.37 10.56 -27.45
N GLU A 780 19.55 9.82 -28.54
CA GLU A 780 20.79 9.10 -28.89
C GLU A 780 22.01 10.03 -29.01
N MET A 781 21.82 11.26 -29.49
CA MET A 781 22.90 12.24 -29.55
C MET A 781 23.06 12.96 -28.21
N HIS A 782 21.94 13.44 -27.64
CA HIS A 782 21.93 14.26 -26.44
C HIS A 782 22.54 13.53 -25.23
N MET A 783 22.35 12.21 -25.11
CA MET A 783 22.93 11.42 -24.00
C MET A 783 24.47 11.46 -23.97
N ARG A 784 25.12 11.67 -25.13
CA ARG A 784 26.59 11.67 -25.21
C ARG A 784 27.20 12.86 -24.48
N LEU A 785 26.47 13.98 -24.30
CA LEU A 785 26.99 15.15 -23.57
C LEU A 785 27.40 14.78 -22.15
N ASN A 786 26.49 14.16 -21.38
CA ASN A 786 26.76 13.75 -20.00
C ASN A 786 27.72 12.56 -19.93
N GLN A 787 27.65 11.66 -20.90
CA GLN A 787 28.56 10.52 -21.00
C GLN A 787 30.02 10.96 -21.27
N GLN A 788 30.26 12.01 -22.06
CA GLN A 788 31.59 12.59 -22.28
C GLN A 788 32.14 13.25 -21.01
N LEU A 789 31.31 14.04 -20.32
CA LEU A 789 31.67 14.65 -19.03
C LEU A 789 32.08 13.57 -18.03
N TRP A 790 31.27 12.52 -17.90
CA TRP A 790 31.56 11.40 -17.00
C TRP A 790 32.82 10.63 -17.42
N THR A 791 32.99 10.35 -18.71
CA THR A 791 34.16 9.64 -19.24
C THR A 791 35.45 10.37 -18.91
N TYR A 792 35.49 11.70 -19.09
CA TYR A 792 36.68 12.49 -18.84
C TYR A 792 36.94 12.69 -17.33
N PHE A 793 35.93 13.13 -16.57
CA PHE A 793 36.14 13.53 -15.18
C PHE A 793 36.24 12.35 -14.24
N GLU A 794 35.38 11.34 -14.40
CA GLU A 794 35.25 10.21 -13.47
C GLU A 794 36.00 8.98 -13.99
N ARG A 795 35.65 8.45 -15.18
CA ARG A 795 36.20 7.17 -15.66
C ARG A 795 37.71 7.17 -15.80
N ILE A 796 38.30 8.24 -16.35
CA ILE A 796 39.76 8.38 -16.45
C ILE A 796 40.37 9.25 -15.34
N GLY A 797 39.55 9.65 -14.36
CA GLY A 797 39.98 10.29 -13.11
C GLY A 797 40.68 11.65 -13.27
N LYS A 798 40.38 12.44 -14.31
CA LYS A 798 41.04 13.75 -14.51
C LYS A 798 40.61 14.79 -13.49
N LYS A 799 39.37 14.70 -13.02
CA LYS A 799 38.86 15.52 -11.91
C LYS A 799 37.72 14.78 -11.19
N PRO A 800 38.03 13.78 -10.36
CA PRO A 800 37.02 12.95 -9.70
C PRO A 800 36.02 13.77 -8.88
N ASN A 801 34.81 13.25 -8.74
CA ASN A 801 33.66 13.88 -8.06
C ASN A 801 33.10 15.12 -8.78
N THR A 802 33.48 15.39 -10.02
CA THR A 802 32.89 16.52 -10.77
C THR A 802 31.42 16.25 -11.09
N ILE A 803 31.06 15.02 -11.47
CA ILE A 803 29.66 14.64 -11.73
C ILE A 803 28.83 14.73 -10.45
N ARG A 804 29.34 14.21 -9.33
CA ARG A 804 28.70 14.35 -8.02
C ARG A 804 28.44 15.82 -7.66
N LYS A 805 29.43 16.68 -7.86
CA LYS A 805 29.31 18.12 -7.62
C LYS A 805 28.26 18.79 -8.52
N ILE A 806 28.08 18.34 -9.77
CA ILE A 806 27.03 18.85 -10.66
C ILE A 806 25.64 18.58 -10.03
N PHE A 807 25.41 17.37 -9.52
CA PHE A 807 24.16 17.02 -8.82
C PHE A 807 23.97 17.81 -7.53
N GLU A 808 24.98 17.87 -6.66
CA GLU A 808 24.93 18.62 -5.40
C GLU A 808 24.59 20.09 -5.63
N GLN A 809 25.27 20.73 -6.59
CA GLN A 809 25.01 22.12 -6.98
C GLN A 809 23.62 22.29 -7.61
N GLY A 810 23.18 21.35 -8.45
CA GLY A 810 21.86 21.38 -9.11
C GLY A 810 20.67 21.27 -8.15
N ARG A 811 20.91 20.91 -6.88
CA ARG A 811 19.92 20.94 -5.77
C ARG A 811 19.86 22.28 -5.05
N THR A 812 20.78 23.20 -5.34
CA THR A 812 20.81 24.54 -4.73
C THR A 812 20.03 25.55 -5.56
N SER A 813 19.64 26.66 -4.94
CA SER A 813 18.98 27.77 -5.63
C SER A 813 19.88 28.46 -6.68
N GLU A 814 21.21 28.41 -6.53
CA GLU A 814 22.15 29.02 -7.48
C GLU A 814 22.10 28.36 -8.86
N PHE A 815 22.05 27.03 -8.89
CA PHE A 815 22.06 26.23 -10.12
C PHE A 815 20.74 25.50 -10.38
N TRP A 816 19.66 26.05 -9.82
CA TRP A 816 18.31 25.55 -10.08
C TRP A 816 18.01 25.59 -11.58
N LEU A 817 17.48 24.48 -12.10
CA LEU A 817 17.06 24.36 -13.50
C LEU A 817 15.55 24.64 -13.58
N PRO A 818 15.12 25.82 -14.08
CA PRO A 818 13.70 26.14 -14.18
C PRO A 818 13.04 25.31 -15.28
N PHE A 819 12.18 24.36 -14.89
CA PHE A 819 11.51 23.45 -15.82
C PHE A 819 10.66 24.20 -16.87
N ASN A 820 9.98 25.28 -16.47
CA ASN A 820 9.14 26.10 -17.36
C ASN A 820 9.93 27.10 -18.23
N ASP A 821 11.23 27.25 -18.03
CA ASP A 821 12.12 28.07 -18.87
C ASP A 821 13.33 27.22 -19.30
N PRO A 822 13.11 26.26 -20.22
CA PRO A 822 14.12 25.30 -20.61
C PRO A 822 15.35 25.94 -21.30
N GLY A 823 15.18 27.12 -21.92
CA GLY A 823 16.29 27.85 -22.52
C GLY A 823 17.24 28.44 -21.48
N ALA A 824 16.71 28.99 -20.38
CA ALA A 824 17.52 29.39 -19.23
C ALA A 824 18.15 28.18 -18.53
N ALA A 825 17.39 27.08 -18.38
CA ALA A 825 17.89 25.85 -17.77
C ALA A 825 19.10 25.26 -18.52
N GLN A 826 19.05 25.20 -19.86
CA GLN A 826 20.17 24.76 -20.70
C GLN A 826 21.47 25.52 -20.37
N LEU A 827 21.40 26.85 -20.31
CA LEU A 827 22.58 27.68 -20.04
C LEU A 827 23.01 27.60 -18.57
N MET A 828 22.06 27.47 -17.64
CA MET A 828 22.37 27.27 -16.22
C MET A 828 23.09 25.95 -15.98
N TYR A 829 22.67 24.87 -16.64
CA TYR A 829 23.37 23.59 -16.60
C TYR A 829 24.82 23.74 -17.05
N ALA A 830 25.06 24.48 -18.14
CA ALA A 830 26.41 24.72 -18.63
C ALA A 830 27.28 25.48 -17.61
N ARG A 831 26.70 26.46 -16.90
CA ARG A 831 27.38 27.19 -15.80
C ARG A 831 27.68 26.27 -14.61
N ASN A 832 26.75 25.41 -14.23
CA ASN A 832 26.95 24.40 -13.17
C ASN A 832 28.12 23.48 -13.51
N VAL A 833 28.15 22.92 -14.73
CA VAL A 833 29.27 22.08 -15.19
C VAL A 833 30.60 22.84 -15.14
N ALA A 834 30.65 24.09 -15.60
CA ALA A 834 31.87 24.90 -15.54
C ALA A 834 32.34 25.14 -14.09
N LYS A 835 31.41 25.41 -13.16
CA LYS A 835 31.70 25.59 -11.73
C LYS A 835 32.18 24.29 -11.09
N ALA A 836 31.48 23.18 -11.31
CA ALA A 836 31.86 21.86 -10.81
C ALA A 836 33.24 21.43 -11.31
N ALA A 837 33.49 21.62 -12.61
CA ALA A 837 34.76 21.35 -13.26
C ALA A 837 35.85 22.38 -12.90
N ASN A 838 35.49 23.55 -12.40
CA ASN A 838 36.39 24.69 -12.20
C ASN A 838 37.23 24.97 -13.47
N MET A 839 36.55 24.98 -14.62
CA MET A 839 37.15 25.08 -15.94
C MET A 839 36.29 25.98 -16.84
N ASP A 840 36.95 26.67 -17.77
CA ASP A 840 36.28 27.30 -18.90
C ASP A 840 35.81 26.20 -19.87
N MET A 841 34.50 25.95 -19.86
CA MET A 841 33.83 24.93 -20.67
C MET A 841 33.30 25.48 -22.00
N THR A 842 33.71 26.69 -22.40
CA THR A 842 33.16 27.38 -23.58
C THR A 842 33.28 26.56 -24.87
N GLU A 843 34.45 26.00 -25.18
CA GLU A 843 34.64 25.22 -26.42
C GLU A 843 33.77 23.96 -26.44
N PHE A 844 33.65 23.28 -25.29
CA PHE A 844 32.82 22.08 -25.16
C PHE A 844 31.33 22.39 -25.44
N PHE A 845 30.76 23.40 -24.77
CA PHE A 845 29.34 23.72 -24.94
C PHE A 845 29.03 24.40 -26.29
N ASP A 846 30.00 25.09 -26.91
CA ASP A 846 29.85 25.57 -28.29
C ASP A 846 29.74 24.40 -29.28
N ALA A 847 30.56 23.36 -29.13
CA ALA A 847 30.48 22.15 -29.96
C ALA A 847 29.11 21.46 -29.83
N TRP A 848 28.48 21.55 -28.65
CA TRP A 848 27.15 21.04 -28.36
C TRP A 848 26.00 21.98 -28.74
N GLY A 849 26.28 23.15 -29.34
CA GLY A 849 25.25 24.05 -29.87
C GLY A 849 24.48 24.84 -28.80
N PHE A 850 25.05 24.99 -27.60
CA PHE A 850 24.39 25.73 -26.51
C PHE A 850 24.37 27.24 -26.76
N PHE A 851 25.27 27.74 -27.59
CA PHE A 851 25.49 29.18 -27.83
C PHE A 851 24.98 29.65 -29.19
N ILE A 852 23.86 29.10 -29.63
CA ILE A 852 23.13 29.55 -30.82
C ILE A 852 21.75 30.05 -30.37
N PRO A 853 21.38 31.31 -30.66
CA PRO A 853 20.06 31.82 -30.31
C PRO A 853 18.94 30.99 -30.93
N VAL A 854 17.87 30.77 -30.16
CA VAL A 854 16.69 30.01 -30.60
C VAL A 854 15.45 30.55 -29.91
N SER A 855 14.30 30.52 -30.60
CA SER A 855 13.00 30.82 -30.00
C SER A 855 11.92 30.01 -30.71
N PHE A 856 11.22 29.15 -29.98
CA PHE A 856 10.13 28.32 -30.50
C PHE A 856 9.34 27.65 -29.37
N LYS A 857 8.23 27.00 -29.71
CA LYS A 857 7.53 26.08 -28.81
C LYS A 857 8.06 24.66 -28.98
N LEU A 858 8.59 24.10 -27.89
CA LEU A 858 8.96 22.69 -27.78
C LEU A 858 7.75 21.91 -27.27
N TYR A 859 7.56 20.68 -27.77
CA TYR A 859 6.74 19.68 -27.08
C TYR A 859 7.64 18.57 -26.52
N ALA A 860 7.63 18.38 -25.21
CA ALA A 860 8.38 17.35 -24.49
C ALA A 860 7.63 17.00 -23.19
N TYR A 861 6.72 16.01 -23.22
CA TYR A 861 5.76 15.75 -22.12
C TYR A 861 4.90 16.96 -21.74
N GLY A 862 4.63 17.84 -22.68
CA GLY A 862 3.98 19.14 -22.47
C GLY A 862 4.55 20.18 -23.41
N SER A 863 3.87 21.33 -23.54
CA SER A 863 4.32 22.42 -24.41
C SER A 863 5.08 23.48 -23.62
N PHE A 864 6.28 23.85 -24.10
CA PHE A 864 7.18 24.79 -23.45
C PHE A 864 7.62 25.88 -24.43
N SER A 865 7.68 27.12 -23.96
CA SER A 865 8.37 28.19 -24.70
C SER A 865 9.87 28.05 -24.48
N TYR A 866 10.62 27.78 -25.55
CA TYR A 866 12.06 27.58 -25.50
C TYR A 866 12.77 28.75 -26.15
N THR A 867 13.36 29.62 -25.32
CA THR A 867 14.05 30.83 -25.78
C THR A 867 15.45 30.91 -25.21
N VAL A 868 16.44 31.03 -26.10
CA VAL A 868 17.83 31.36 -25.76
C VAL A 868 18.19 32.62 -26.54
N THR A 869 18.44 33.71 -25.83
CA THR A 869 18.82 35.00 -26.44
C THR A 869 20.34 35.16 -26.49
N GLN A 870 20.81 36.09 -27.32
CA GLN A 870 22.23 36.43 -27.38
C GLN A 870 22.75 36.97 -26.04
N ASP A 871 21.93 37.69 -25.28
CA ASP A 871 22.33 38.23 -23.98
C ASP A 871 22.52 37.13 -22.93
N MET A 872 21.63 36.13 -22.90
CA MET A 872 21.77 34.97 -22.02
C MET A 872 23.08 34.21 -22.34
N ILE A 873 23.38 34.05 -23.64
CA ILE A 873 24.64 33.44 -24.11
C ILE A 873 25.84 34.28 -23.65
N ASN A 874 25.82 35.59 -23.86
CA ASN A 874 26.93 36.48 -23.50
C ASN A 874 27.21 36.44 -21.98
N GLN A 875 26.18 36.46 -21.14
CA GLN A 875 26.31 36.34 -19.69
C GLN A 875 26.91 34.99 -19.28
N THR A 876 26.47 33.92 -19.93
CA THR A 876 26.97 32.56 -19.69
C THR A 876 28.44 32.42 -20.07
N LEU A 877 28.82 32.94 -21.25
CA LEU A 877 30.22 32.97 -21.70
C LEU A 877 31.09 33.83 -20.77
N ALA A 878 30.60 34.99 -20.32
CA ALA A 878 31.32 35.83 -19.37
C ALA A 878 31.59 35.09 -18.05
N TYR A 879 30.60 34.34 -17.55
CA TYR A 879 30.76 33.51 -16.35
C TYR A 879 31.80 32.40 -16.55
N MET A 880 31.72 31.62 -17.64
CA MET A 880 32.69 30.54 -17.88
C MET A 880 34.13 31.04 -18.05
N LYS A 881 34.31 32.23 -18.64
CA LYS A 881 35.64 32.84 -18.80
C LYS A 881 36.28 33.31 -17.49
N THR A 882 35.55 33.29 -16.37
CA THR A 882 36.14 33.57 -15.05
C THR A 882 37.04 32.43 -14.55
N PHE A 883 36.90 31.22 -15.10
CA PHE A 883 37.74 30.08 -14.75
C PHE A 883 39.04 30.12 -15.57
N SER A 884 40.20 30.10 -14.90
CA SER A 884 41.51 30.24 -15.54
C SER A 884 41.96 29.02 -16.35
N THR A 885 41.48 27.83 -15.97
CA THR A 885 41.84 26.57 -16.61
C THR A 885 40.89 26.28 -17.76
N LYS A 886 41.40 26.17 -18.99
CA LYS A 886 40.58 25.75 -20.13
C LYS A 886 40.27 24.26 -20.05
N CYS A 887 39.04 23.88 -20.37
CA CYS A 887 38.71 22.49 -20.60
C CYS A 887 39.50 21.97 -21.82
N PRO A 888 40.14 20.80 -21.74
CA PRO A 888 40.66 20.12 -22.93
C PRO A 888 39.52 19.82 -23.93
N PRO A 889 39.83 19.44 -25.18
CA PRO A 889 38.82 19.26 -26.24
C PRO A 889 38.06 17.93 -26.07
N ILE A 890 37.37 17.80 -24.93
CA ILE A 890 36.66 16.58 -24.52
C ILE A 890 35.38 16.38 -25.29
N GLU A 891 34.95 17.34 -26.12
CA GLU A 891 33.88 17.12 -27.11
C GLU A 891 34.24 16.00 -28.12
N TYR A 892 35.50 15.59 -28.16
CA TYR A 892 36.01 14.49 -28.98
C TYR A 892 36.30 13.20 -28.23
N ILE A 893 36.09 13.18 -26.91
CA ILE A 893 36.33 11.98 -26.14
C ILE A 893 35.31 10.89 -26.52
N GLU A 894 35.84 9.69 -26.72
CA GLU A 894 35.06 8.49 -27.00
C GLU A 894 35.52 7.36 -26.09
N ASP A 895 34.60 6.45 -25.80
CA ASP A 895 34.89 5.19 -25.12
C ASP A 895 34.65 3.96 -25.99
N ARG A 896 34.44 4.21 -27.28
CA ARG A 896 34.29 3.19 -28.32
C ARG A 896 35.25 3.49 -29.46
N ARG A 897 36.01 2.47 -29.86
CA ARG A 897 36.82 2.50 -31.08
C ARG A 897 35.95 2.11 -32.26
N TYR A 898 36.20 2.73 -33.41
CA TYR A 898 35.52 2.31 -34.61
C TYR A 898 35.86 0.89 -35.01
N GLN A 899 34.83 0.13 -35.40
CA GLN A 899 35.02 -1.14 -36.08
C GLN A 899 33.85 -1.38 -37.04
N VAL A 900 34.15 -1.67 -38.30
CA VAL A 900 33.15 -2.04 -39.31
C VAL A 900 32.36 -3.27 -38.84
N GLY A 901 31.04 -3.20 -38.96
CA GLY A 901 30.09 -4.24 -38.56
C GLY A 901 29.85 -4.34 -37.04
N ALA A 902 30.55 -3.55 -36.21
CA ALA A 902 30.40 -3.60 -34.77
C ALA A 902 29.18 -2.79 -34.30
N LYS A 903 28.34 -3.40 -33.46
CA LYS A 903 27.19 -2.73 -32.87
C LYS A 903 27.56 -2.05 -31.55
N GLY A 904 26.83 -1.01 -31.16
CA GLY A 904 27.07 -0.24 -29.93
C GLY A 904 26.99 -1.03 -28.61
N ASN A 905 26.52 -2.27 -28.63
CA ASN A 905 26.47 -3.13 -27.44
C ASN A 905 27.80 -3.86 -27.18
N GLN A 906 28.76 -3.86 -28.10
CA GLN A 906 30.05 -4.54 -27.90
C GLN A 906 31.00 -3.67 -27.07
N LYS A 907 31.70 -4.29 -26.12
CA LYS A 907 32.59 -3.58 -25.21
C LYS A 907 33.75 -2.90 -25.94
N GLY A 908 33.78 -1.57 -25.87
CA GLY A 908 34.89 -0.75 -26.36
C GLY A 908 34.99 -0.60 -27.89
N ILE A 909 34.06 -1.15 -28.66
CA ILE A 909 34.02 -1.03 -30.13
C ILE A 909 32.61 -0.73 -30.64
N SER A 910 32.48 0.02 -31.74
CA SER A 910 31.20 0.36 -32.38
C SER A 910 31.42 0.95 -33.77
N GLU A 911 30.47 0.80 -34.70
CA GLU A 911 30.45 1.58 -35.95
C GLU A 911 30.27 3.08 -35.72
N ASP A 912 29.71 3.49 -34.58
CA ASP A 912 29.62 4.89 -34.14
C ASP A 912 30.90 5.40 -33.46
N GLY A 913 31.91 4.55 -33.29
CA GLY A 913 33.18 4.91 -32.67
C GLY A 913 34.09 5.77 -33.57
N GLY A 914 35.13 6.34 -32.96
CA GLY A 914 36.19 7.07 -33.67
C GLY A 914 37.37 6.19 -34.07
N ASP A 915 38.12 6.59 -35.11
CA ASP A 915 39.49 6.09 -35.30
C ASP A 915 40.44 6.72 -34.26
N VAL A 916 40.14 7.95 -33.85
CA VAL A 916 40.86 8.74 -32.85
C VAL A 916 39.90 9.23 -31.76
N GLY A 917 40.44 9.78 -30.67
CA GLY A 917 39.64 10.33 -29.57
C GLY A 917 39.26 9.33 -28.49
N TYR A 918 39.72 8.08 -28.57
CA TYR A 918 39.52 7.09 -27.50
C TYR A 918 40.05 7.64 -26.16
N PHE A 919 39.35 7.37 -25.05
CA PHE A 919 39.61 7.98 -23.74
C PHE A 919 41.06 7.82 -23.26
N GLU A 920 41.73 6.72 -23.64
CA GLU A 920 43.14 6.48 -23.29
C GLU A 920 44.08 7.56 -23.83
N THR A 921 43.75 8.18 -24.97
CA THR A 921 44.52 9.28 -25.55
C THR A 921 44.50 10.51 -24.63
N PHE A 922 43.35 10.78 -24.00
CA PHE A 922 43.19 11.83 -22.98
C PHE A 922 43.80 11.42 -21.64
N GLN A 923 43.61 10.16 -21.23
CA GLN A 923 44.17 9.61 -19.99
C GLN A 923 45.69 9.76 -19.97
N ASN A 924 46.35 9.41 -21.08
CA ASN A 924 47.80 9.45 -21.23
C ASN A 924 48.33 10.80 -21.71
N ASN A 925 47.48 11.80 -21.97
CA ASN A 925 47.85 13.12 -22.47
C ASN A 925 48.78 13.04 -23.70
N VAL A 926 48.41 12.19 -24.66
CA VAL A 926 49.23 11.87 -25.83
C VAL A 926 49.58 13.15 -26.60
N LYS A 927 50.84 13.28 -26.99
CA LYS A 927 51.37 14.38 -27.80
C LYS A 927 51.52 13.94 -29.26
N ILE A 928 51.14 14.82 -30.18
CA ILE A 928 51.32 14.59 -31.61
C ILE A 928 52.79 14.85 -31.93
N THR A 929 53.50 13.79 -32.31
CA THR A 929 54.93 13.82 -32.67
C THR A 929 55.15 13.60 -34.16
N LYS A 930 54.16 13.02 -34.85
CA LYS A 930 54.22 12.77 -36.29
C LYS A 930 53.78 14.00 -37.09
N THR A 931 54.32 14.11 -38.31
CA THR A 931 53.82 15.06 -39.30
C THR A 931 52.51 14.53 -39.88
N VAL A 932 51.40 15.11 -39.43
CA VAL A 932 50.06 14.77 -39.92
C VAL A 932 49.87 15.38 -41.31
N SER A 933 49.39 14.57 -42.25
CA SER A 933 49.07 15.02 -43.61
C SER A 933 47.68 14.56 -44.05
N TYR A 934 47.11 15.17 -45.08
CA TYR A 934 45.80 14.80 -45.60
C TYR A 934 45.66 15.03 -47.10
N THR A 935 44.81 14.24 -47.75
CA THR A 935 44.37 14.50 -49.13
C THR A 935 42.88 14.83 -49.18
N VAL A 936 42.45 15.53 -50.23
CA VAL A 936 41.05 15.92 -50.42
C VAL A 936 40.58 15.49 -51.81
N SER A 937 39.48 14.74 -51.86
CA SER A 937 38.75 14.39 -53.09
C SER A 937 37.31 14.87 -52.97
N GLY A 938 36.93 15.90 -53.73
CA GLY A 938 35.64 16.58 -53.55
C GLY A 938 35.52 17.19 -52.15
N ARG A 939 34.65 16.62 -51.30
CA ARG A 939 34.47 17.00 -49.89
C ARG A 939 34.90 15.90 -48.91
N THR A 940 35.58 14.87 -49.42
CA THR A 940 36.12 13.76 -48.63
C THR A 940 37.58 14.03 -48.29
N TYR A 941 37.90 13.95 -47.00
CA TYR A 941 39.23 14.13 -46.44
C TYR A 941 39.77 12.77 -46.01
N THR A 942 41.01 12.50 -46.35
CA THR A 942 41.74 11.29 -45.93
C THR A 942 43.01 11.70 -45.21
N VAL A 943 43.08 11.43 -43.90
CA VAL A 943 44.19 11.80 -43.02
C VAL A 943 45.18 10.65 -42.89
N THR A 944 46.48 10.97 -42.90
CA THR A 944 47.60 10.03 -42.70
C THR A 944 48.45 10.48 -41.50
N ASN A 945 48.99 9.53 -40.74
CA ASN A 945 49.77 9.77 -39.50
C ASN A 945 49.01 10.55 -38.42
N GLY A 946 47.68 10.41 -38.38
CA GLY A 946 46.79 11.14 -37.47
C GLY A 946 46.50 10.44 -36.14
N GLU A 947 47.01 9.24 -35.89
CA GLU A 947 46.59 8.37 -34.79
C GLU A 947 46.95 8.87 -33.38
N GLN A 948 47.81 9.88 -33.27
CA GLN A 948 48.14 10.56 -32.01
C GLN A 948 47.21 11.74 -31.69
N ALA A 949 46.32 12.10 -32.62
CA ALA A 949 45.31 13.13 -32.43
C ALA A 949 44.10 12.59 -31.65
N VAL A 950 43.24 13.50 -31.19
CA VAL A 950 41.90 13.18 -30.67
C VAL A 950 40.80 13.49 -31.68
N ALA A 951 41.04 14.42 -32.61
CA ALA A 951 40.15 14.76 -33.70
C ALA A 951 40.89 15.54 -34.80
N PHE A 952 40.17 15.82 -35.89
CA PHE A 952 40.58 16.70 -36.96
C PHE A 952 39.55 17.83 -37.11
N GLU A 953 40.00 19.08 -37.04
CA GLU A 953 39.16 20.28 -37.15
C GLU A 953 39.41 20.97 -38.49
N LEU A 954 38.34 21.43 -39.15
CA LEU A 954 38.44 22.41 -40.23
C LEU A 954 38.23 23.80 -39.65
N ILE A 955 39.22 24.67 -39.84
CA ILE A 955 39.24 26.03 -39.29
C ILE A 955 39.22 27.05 -40.43
N LYS A 956 38.23 27.95 -40.40
CA LYS A 956 38.05 29.07 -41.34
C LYS A 956 38.06 30.38 -40.57
N GLY A 957 38.96 31.30 -40.93
CA GLY A 957 39.07 32.61 -40.27
C GLY A 957 39.26 32.53 -38.75
N GLY A 958 39.99 31.51 -38.27
CA GLY A 958 40.22 31.26 -36.84
C GLY A 958 39.05 30.61 -36.08
N LYS A 959 37.96 30.24 -36.77
CA LYS A 959 36.80 29.56 -36.18
C LYS A 959 36.68 28.13 -36.68
N LYS A 960 36.34 27.21 -35.78
CA LYS A 960 35.97 25.82 -36.11
C LYS A 960 34.66 25.84 -36.92
N VAL A 961 34.69 25.27 -38.12
CA VAL A 961 33.52 25.15 -39.02
C VAL A 961 33.09 23.70 -39.25
N TRP A 962 33.94 22.74 -38.90
CA TRP A 962 33.65 21.31 -38.93
C TRP A 962 34.66 20.53 -38.09
N PHE A 963 34.31 19.32 -37.65
CA PHE A 963 35.27 18.38 -37.07
C PHE A 963 34.93 16.93 -37.42
N ALA A 964 35.90 16.02 -37.27
CA ALA A 964 35.72 14.59 -37.38
C ALA A 964 36.73 13.83 -36.51
N ASN A 965 36.39 12.62 -36.08
CA ASN A 965 37.27 11.70 -35.35
C ASN A 965 37.56 10.41 -36.14
N ARG A 966 37.41 10.47 -37.46
CA ARG A 966 37.68 9.38 -38.43
C ARG A 966 38.85 9.79 -39.32
N PHE A 967 39.69 8.85 -39.75
CA PHE A 967 40.75 9.13 -40.73
C PHE A 967 40.20 9.45 -42.10
N VAL A 968 39.04 8.88 -42.45
CA VAL A 968 38.31 9.19 -43.69
C VAL A 968 36.95 9.75 -43.31
N PHE A 969 36.65 10.98 -43.73
CA PHE A 969 35.36 11.61 -43.49
C PHE A 969 34.94 12.50 -44.66
N THR A 970 33.63 12.60 -44.87
CA THR A 970 33.05 13.45 -45.91
C THR A 970 32.25 14.57 -45.25
N VAL A 971 32.55 15.81 -45.63
CA VAL A 971 31.85 16.97 -45.07
C VAL A 971 30.57 17.24 -45.87
N PRO A 972 29.37 17.26 -45.26
CA PRO A 972 28.11 17.53 -45.94
C PRO A 972 28.09 18.90 -46.62
N ALA A 973 27.29 19.04 -47.68
CA ALA A 973 27.18 20.29 -48.44
C ALA A 973 26.69 21.49 -47.60
N GLY A 974 25.90 21.24 -46.56
CA GLY A 974 25.37 22.28 -45.67
C GLY A 974 26.41 22.96 -44.75
N ALA A 975 27.65 22.46 -44.70
CA ALA A 975 28.73 23.09 -43.94
C ALA A 975 29.61 23.97 -44.85
N ASP A 976 29.79 25.24 -44.49
CA ASP A 976 30.69 26.17 -45.18
C ASP A 976 32.15 25.92 -44.76
N ILE A 977 32.86 25.20 -45.64
CA ILE A 977 34.28 24.84 -45.47
C ILE A 977 35.19 25.48 -46.52
N GLU A 978 34.67 26.37 -47.35
CA GLU A 978 35.47 27.01 -48.38
C GLU A 978 36.56 27.88 -47.73
N GLY A 979 37.81 27.65 -48.11
CA GLY A 979 38.98 28.32 -47.51
C GLY A 979 39.33 27.81 -46.10
N ALA A 980 38.74 26.72 -45.63
CA ALA A 980 39.13 26.10 -44.36
C ALA A 980 40.42 25.29 -44.48
N GLU A 981 41.22 25.30 -43.41
CA GLU A 981 42.43 24.51 -43.27
C GLU A 981 42.23 23.38 -42.25
N LEU A 982 42.88 22.23 -42.46
CA LEU A 982 42.78 21.08 -41.55
C LEU A 982 43.82 21.15 -40.43
N TYR A 983 43.38 20.94 -39.20
CA TYR A 983 44.21 20.84 -38.01
C TYR A 983 43.98 19.51 -37.31
N ALA A 984 45.06 18.85 -36.90
CA ALA A 984 45.00 17.75 -35.94
C ALA A 984 44.95 18.31 -34.52
N VAL A 985 44.03 17.80 -33.71
CA VAL A 985 43.82 18.24 -32.33
C VAL A 985 44.51 17.29 -31.38
N GLN A 986 45.36 17.82 -30.50
CA GLN A 986 46.02 17.06 -29.44
C GLN A 986 45.12 16.96 -28.19
N ALA A 987 45.35 15.96 -27.34
CA ALA A 987 44.55 15.71 -26.13
C ALA A 987 44.53 16.87 -25.11
N ASP A 988 45.48 17.80 -25.17
CA ASP A 988 45.54 19.01 -24.32
C ASP A 988 44.97 20.26 -25.00
N GLY A 989 44.42 20.14 -26.21
CA GLY A 989 43.81 21.25 -26.96
C GLY A 989 44.75 21.99 -27.91
N GLN A 990 46.01 21.56 -28.05
CA GLN A 990 46.88 22.12 -29.09
C GLN A 990 46.38 21.72 -30.49
N ARG A 991 46.23 22.71 -31.38
CA ARG A 991 45.89 22.49 -32.80
C ARG A 991 47.15 22.56 -33.66
N ILE A 992 47.44 21.49 -34.39
CA ILE A 992 48.61 21.38 -35.27
C ILE A 992 48.13 21.33 -36.71
N LYS A 993 48.55 22.29 -37.53
CA LYS A 993 48.17 22.35 -38.94
C LYS A 993 48.65 21.11 -39.68
N ALA A 994 47.76 20.43 -40.38
CA ALA A 994 48.09 19.26 -41.18
C ALA A 994 48.63 19.68 -42.57
N ASN A 995 49.53 18.87 -43.13
CA ASN A 995 50.08 19.09 -44.46
C ASN A 995 49.12 18.57 -45.52
N LYS A 996 48.65 19.45 -46.41
CA LYS A 996 47.79 19.09 -47.54
C LYS A 996 48.56 18.38 -48.66
#